data_AF-A0A1H2EQK4-F1
#
_entry.id   AF-A0A1H2EQK4-F1
#
_cell.length_a   1.000
_cell.length_b   1.000
_cell.length_c   1.000
_cell.angle_alpha   90.00
_cell.angle_beta   90.00
_cell.angle_gamma   90.00
#
_symmetry.space_group_name_H-M   'P 1'
#
loop_
_entity.id
_entity.type
_entity.pdbx_description
1 polymer ?
#
loop_
_entity_poly.entity_id
_entity_poly.type
_entity_poly.pdbx_seq_one_letter_code
_entity_poly.pdbx_strand_id
1 'polypeptide(L)'
;MYTYSSTVKDVDPTVLERLAIKGAERVAKVIDASIDYDAVIGHKITDQLRSALSADVSVPQLREAAVEYTMDVLRRSKQVTYLLPDVDVLFFGRTNNNIREFNFLLDLIDANRRLATANIVDLRFRKASHPVDITESLRSSVAAFYDQRASFLPALVYQVGQFFVHFLRYVFSLRSEDSALPGVAVVANDHSPNPVAFALAMECFEVPRIYLQHAEVSSSFPPLDFEVSILRNNRSKRIYLEVGSPAGEVLVIGRTTTPFVRPTLGFDQDGKFPVVIYTTGRVDVPGLASVTQKLRANPLVSAVYIKPHPNQEPVDWPEGIEIRKAFAEPHLALVGNSSVVIELLHRGIPVMQNFSFDPVEDDYYSFCKMGIVKEAQLAALDQPFWQCISFDDEWNEIYTDSYSPTPSDSAAETARLLQILEPIRQQRWRPRPAPASAVPLQRAAKGPATQKLHRPPVKLGGFSRRLVDWGSRVAPRTVLEVVKYVAYQSALKDKQAMWELRSSDSGPAAAPAKRAALAATAVTDLSGWIEQSLKSSRSPGQWLNITLAAGFISNEQAIRAAEKLHADRHPESYSLFDEAELLEDSVPVFLWLAFKRLELSGVPLPYDLSGMIGAILDVDDTGYVRSSLEALAFSACLRLDRPDLLEVLFLKSKRLKRASLSTNRRIALLRYLIKRDPEEYRRAREEFWKAESSLHRLKISYIDSEHLSDSEGPSHSQIEFAFETSANPAVVEEFSVHVKPVFDRLRPYMRYMDVRSSPSERKAFMQSVMTALSEQRPFSMIRLSDGEGHAFAQGHEFFSLEDQKNRERHWWGMELTEEQRGLLCSRVVAAADRADVLGIPSIHRFVRDTHHKTTTFTGSIQGRGLLQVLHHFSTHEPSALFGEEKMNIPLFRSVDAMKDLIGAAQRCVLVSSAGAESAPAWMQDASKIEHIVIPTHFRTSRNEKYHVADQPLPLIYEDINQQVRDRVSAGTLVLVAGGIIGKVFIDTAKDAGGVALDIGSVMDEWLDAGIHSLH
;
A
#
# COMPACT_ATOMS: atom_id res chain seq x y z
N MET A 1 -15.61 -7.24 -42.57
CA MET A 1 -16.17 -5.89 -42.34
C MET A 1 -17.28 -6.04 -41.32
N TYR A 2 -17.04 -5.71 -40.05
CA TYR A 2 -18.05 -5.73 -38.98
C TYR A 2 -18.42 -4.29 -38.65
N THR A 3 -19.62 -3.86 -39.03
CA THR A 3 -20.20 -2.58 -38.59
C THR A 3 -20.83 -2.75 -37.21
N TYR A 4 -20.16 -2.26 -36.17
CA TYR A 4 -20.62 -2.32 -34.78
C TYR A 4 -21.76 -1.32 -34.51
N SER A 5 -22.91 -1.84 -34.09
CA SER A 5 -24.03 -1.03 -33.56
C SER A 5 -23.74 -0.69 -32.10
N SER A 6 -23.38 0.56 -31.80
CA SER A 6 -22.97 1.01 -30.46
C SER A 6 -24.11 1.16 -29.45
N THR A 7 -25.26 0.51 -29.66
CA THR A 7 -26.51 0.78 -28.94
C THR A 7 -27.20 -0.43 -28.31
N VAL A 8 -26.72 -1.67 -28.53
CA VAL A 8 -27.36 -2.86 -27.93
C VAL A 8 -26.62 -3.25 -26.64
N LYS A 9 -27.10 -2.76 -25.49
CA LYS A 9 -26.65 -3.20 -24.15
C LYS A 9 -27.48 -4.37 -23.59
N ASP A 10 -28.53 -4.78 -24.32
CA ASP A 10 -29.34 -5.95 -23.99
C ASP A 10 -28.79 -7.19 -24.68
N VAL A 11 -28.28 -8.12 -23.87
CA VAL A 11 -27.80 -9.42 -24.33
C VAL A 11 -28.95 -10.42 -24.28
N ASP A 12 -29.18 -11.13 -25.38
CA ASP A 12 -30.13 -12.25 -25.46
C ASP A 12 -29.85 -13.26 -24.33
N PRO A 13 -30.85 -13.56 -23.46
CA PRO A 13 -30.71 -14.54 -22.39
C PRO A 13 -30.16 -15.90 -22.86
N THR A 14 -30.53 -16.35 -24.06
CA THR A 14 -30.06 -17.63 -24.62
C THR A 14 -28.57 -17.61 -24.95
N VAL A 15 -28.04 -16.48 -25.41
CA VAL A 15 -26.60 -16.28 -25.66
C VAL A 15 -25.84 -16.28 -24.35
N LEU A 16 -26.38 -15.60 -23.33
CA LEU A 16 -25.79 -15.54 -22.00
C LEU A 16 -25.69 -16.93 -21.36
N GLU A 17 -26.77 -17.71 -21.39
CA GLU A 17 -26.81 -19.08 -20.86
C GLU A 17 -25.80 -19.98 -21.57
N ARG A 18 -25.79 -19.96 -22.92
CA ARG A 18 -24.85 -20.73 -23.73
C ARG A 18 -23.39 -20.41 -23.38
N LEU A 19 -23.04 -19.13 -23.26
CA LEU A 19 -21.67 -18.72 -22.92
C LEU A 19 -21.31 -19.02 -21.47
N ALA A 20 -22.26 -18.98 -20.54
CA ALA A 20 -22.03 -19.40 -19.17
C ALA A 20 -21.67 -20.90 -19.10
N ILE A 21 -22.40 -21.75 -19.83
CA ILE A 21 -22.09 -23.19 -19.92
C ILE A 21 -20.73 -23.44 -20.56
N LYS A 22 -20.46 -22.79 -21.70
CA LYS A 22 -19.16 -22.86 -22.39
C LYS A 22 -18.00 -22.53 -21.44
N GLY A 23 -18.16 -21.53 -20.58
CA GLY A 23 -17.15 -21.15 -19.60
C GLY A 23 -16.99 -22.14 -18.44
N ALA A 24 -18.08 -22.72 -17.96
CA ALA A 24 -18.04 -23.79 -16.96
C ALA A 24 -17.31 -25.03 -17.50
N GLU A 25 -17.60 -25.45 -18.74
CA GLU A 25 -16.91 -26.55 -19.43
C GLU A 25 -15.42 -26.26 -19.61
N ARG A 26 -15.09 -25.02 -19.97
CA ARG A 26 -13.70 -24.57 -20.14
C ARG A 26 -12.88 -24.68 -18.86
N VAL A 27 -13.45 -24.25 -17.74
CA VAL A 27 -12.81 -24.35 -16.42
C VAL A 27 -12.73 -25.83 -15.99
N ALA A 28 -13.78 -26.60 -16.23
CA ALA A 28 -13.84 -28.00 -15.87
C ALA A 28 -12.81 -28.85 -16.61
N LYS A 29 -12.59 -28.63 -17.90
CA LYS A 29 -11.63 -29.37 -18.72
C LYS A 29 -10.22 -29.41 -18.10
N VAL A 30 -9.75 -28.27 -17.59
CA VAL A 30 -8.42 -28.18 -16.97
C VAL A 30 -8.35 -28.94 -15.64
N ILE A 31 -9.46 -28.97 -14.91
CA ILE A 31 -9.56 -29.68 -13.63
C ILE A 31 -9.64 -31.19 -13.88
N ASP A 32 -10.43 -31.63 -14.86
CA ASP A 32 -10.59 -33.05 -15.21
C ASP A 32 -9.32 -33.68 -15.77
N ALA A 33 -8.50 -32.88 -16.44
CA ALA A 33 -7.21 -33.32 -16.96
C ALA A 33 -6.14 -33.46 -15.87
N SER A 34 -6.43 -33.09 -14.62
CA SER A 34 -5.47 -33.15 -13.51
C SER A 34 -5.92 -34.18 -12.47
N ILE A 35 -5.08 -35.19 -12.24
CA ILE A 35 -5.37 -36.32 -11.35
C ILE A 35 -5.55 -35.87 -9.88
N ASP A 36 -4.89 -34.78 -9.45
CA ASP A 36 -4.96 -34.26 -8.08
C ASP A 36 -5.09 -32.72 -8.04
N TYR A 37 -6.05 -32.18 -8.80
CA TYR A 37 -6.34 -30.75 -8.77
C TYR A 37 -6.84 -30.27 -7.38
N ASP A 38 -7.42 -31.19 -6.61
CA ASP A 38 -7.90 -30.95 -5.25
C ASP A 38 -6.75 -30.63 -4.29
N ALA A 39 -5.59 -31.29 -4.44
CA ALA A 39 -4.37 -30.86 -3.76
C ALA A 39 -4.08 -29.41 -4.17
N VAL A 40 -3.96 -29.10 -5.47
CA VAL A 40 -3.54 -27.78 -5.99
C VAL A 40 -4.32 -26.59 -5.42
N ILE A 41 -5.63 -26.70 -5.20
CA ILE A 41 -6.42 -25.60 -4.62
C ILE A 41 -7.00 -25.90 -3.24
N GLY A 42 -6.56 -26.98 -2.60
CA GLY A 42 -7.22 -27.54 -1.43
C GLY A 42 -7.39 -26.59 -0.24
N HIS A 43 -6.47 -25.62 -0.06
CA HIS A 43 -6.58 -24.59 0.97
C HIS A 43 -7.72 -23.59 0.76
N LYS A 44 -8.29 -23.51 -0.45
CA LYS A 44 -9.42 -22.62 -0.80
C LYS A 44 -10.79 -23.28 -0.61
N ILE A 45 -10.80 -24.60 -0.41
CA ILE A 45 -12.00 -25.43 -0.30
C ILE A 45 -12.35 -25.56 1.18
N THR A 46 -13.59 -25.26 1.55
CA THR A 46 -14.05 -25.37 2.94
C THR A 46 -14.30 -26.83 3.31
N ASP A 47 -14.10 -27.19 4.59
CA ASP A 47 -14.43 -28.52 5.12
C ASP A 47 -15.91 -28.87 4.90
N GLN A 48 -16.78 -27.87 4.94
CA GLN A 48 -18.20 -28.03 4.63
C GLN A 48 -18.43 -28.51 3.18
N LEU A 49 -17.73 -27.94 2.20
CA LEU A 49 -17.85 -28.37 0.80
C LEU A 49 -17.25 -29.77 0.60
N ARG A 50 -16.12 -30.06 1.25
CA ARG A 50 -15.52 -31.40 1.22
C ARG A 50 -16.45 -32.46 1.80
N SER A 51 -17.06 -32.17 2.94
CA SER A 51 -18.02 -33.07 3.59
C SER A 51 -19.29 -33.27 2.76
N ALA A 52 -19.76 -32.24 2.06
CA ALA A 52 -20.95 -32.33 1.20
C ALA A 52 -20.71 -33.13 -0.08
N LEU A 53 -19.45 -33.31 -0.49
CA LEU A 53 -19.03 -34.00 -1.70
C LEU A 53 -18.19 -35.26 -1.39
N SER A 54 -18.41 -35.88 -0.23
CA SER A 54 -17.66 -37.08 0.18
C SER A 54 -18.04 -38.33 -0.66
N ALA A 55 -17.14 -39.31 -0.69
CA ALA A 55 -17.32 -40.54 -1.48
C ALA A 55 -18.51 -41.41 -1.03
N ASP A 56 -19.02 -41.22 0.19
CA ASP A 56 -20.13 -41.98 0.76
C ASP A 56 -21.52 -41.47 0.31
N VAL A 57 -21.56 -40.46 -0.57
CA VAL A 57 -22.78 -39.80 -1.06
C VAL A 57 -23.13 -40.32 -2.46
N SER A 58 -24.42 -40.57 -2.72
CA SER A 58 -24.86 -41.04 -4.04
C SER A 58 -24.69 -39.96 -5.12
N VAL A 59 -24.47 -40.35 -6.39
CA VAL A 59 -24.30 -39.41 -7.52
C VAL A 59 -25.43 -38.37 -7.64
N PRO A 60 -26.73 -38.73 -7.48
CA PRO A 60 -27.80 -37.73 -7.47
C PRO A 60 -27.67 -36.69 -6.35
N GLN A 61 -27.25 -37.12 -5.15
CA GLN A 61 -27.06 -36.23 -4.01
C GLN A 61 -25.82 -35.34 -4.19
N LEU A 62 -24.73 -35.87 -4.76
CA LEU A 62 -23.55 -35.08 -5.11
C LEU A 62 -23.89 -33.98 -6.12
N ARG A 63 -24.73 -34.31 -7.10
CA ARG A 63 -25.21 -33.36 -8.11
C ARG A 63 -26.05 -32.25 -7.48
N GLU A 64 -27.01 -32.62 -6.64
CA GLU A 64 -27.85 -31.65 -5.93
C GLU A 64 -27.01 -30.73 -5.03
N ALA A 65 -26.03 -31.29 -4.31
CA ALA A 65 -25.10 -30.52 -3.49
C ALA A 65 -24.24 -29.55 -4.32
N ALA A 66 -23.75 -29.95 -5.49
CA ALA A 66 -22.97 -29.10 -6.38
C ALA A 66 -23.79 -27.93 -6.97
N VAL A 67 -25.04 -28.21 -7.37
CA VAL A 67 -25.99 -27.18 -7.84
C VAL A 67 -26.29 -26.20 -6.71
N GLU A 68 -26.71 -26.68 -5.53
CA GLU A 68 -27.03 -25.79 -4.41
C GLU A 68 -25.82 -24.98 -3.94
N TYR A 69 -24.61 -25.56 -3.91
CA TYR A 69 -23.41 -24.81 -3.59
C TYR A 69 -23.19 -23.66 -4.58
N THR A 70 -23.26 -23.94 -5.89
CA THR A 70 -23.06 -22.93 -6.93
C THR A 70 -24.09 -21.81 -6.81
N MET A 71 -25.36 -22.17 -6.60
CA MET A 71 -26.44 -21.22 -6.42
C MET A 71 -26.31 -20.40 -5.14
N ASP A 72 -25.92 -21.02 -4.02
CA ASP A 72 -25.67 -20.34 -2.75
C ASP A 72 -24.50 -19.34 -2.86
N VAL A 73 -23.40 -19.72 -3.52
CA VAL A 73 -22.28 -18.82 -3.79
C VAL A 73 -22.72 -17.62 -4.64
N LEU A 74 -23.56 -17.84 -5.66
CA LEU A 74 -24.13 -16.76 -6.45
C LEU A 74 -25.02 -15.81 -5.62
N ARG A 75 -25.94 -16.36 -4.81
CA ARG A 75 -26.83 -15.59 -3.91
C ARG A 75 -26.05 -14.76 -2.88
N ARG A 76 -24.99 -15.35 -2.29
CA ARG A 76 -24.14 -14.68 -1.30
C ARG A 76 -23.17 -13.68 -1.92
N SER A 77 -22.90 -13.81 -3.22
CA SER A 77 -22.00 -12.90 -3.90
C SER A 77 -22.59 -11.49 -3.81
N LYS A 78 -21.83 -10.55 -3.24
CA LYS A 78 -22.21 -9.14 -3.25
C LYS A 78 -22.33 -8.74 -4.71
N GLN A 79 -23.53 -8.37 -5.14
CA GLN A 79 -23.80 -7.83 -6.48
C GLN A 79 -23.03 -6.52 -6.65
N VAL A 80 -21.75 -6.64 -6.94
CA VAL A 80 -20.82 -5.53 -7.16
C VAL A 80 -20.47 -5.50 -8.63
N THR A 81 -20.37 -4.31 -9.18
CA THR A 81 -19.98 -4.08 -10.58
C THR A 81 -18.69 -3.29 -10.66
N TYR A 82 -18.01 -3.41 -11.79
CA TYR A 82 -16.94 -2.52 -12.20
C TYR A 82 -17.54 -1.34 -12.96
N LEU A 83 -17.01 -0.15 -12.68
CA LEU A 83 -17.22 1.02 -13.55
C LEU A 83 -16.21 0.94 -14.68
N LEU A 84 -16.62 0.46 -15.85
CA LEU A 84 -15.71 0.25 -16.97
C LEU A 84 -15.44 1.59 -17.70
N PRO A 85 -14.17 2.05 -17.73
CA PRO A 85 -13.83 3.31 -18.38
C PRO A 85 -13.96 3.21 -19.91
N ASP A 86 -14.15 4.35 -20.57
CA ASP A 86 -14.09 4.42 -22.04
C ASP A 86 -12.64 4.35 -22.51
N VAL A 87 -12.18 3.13 -22.82
CA VAL A 87 -10.80 2.82 -23.22
C VAL A 87 -10.75 2.09 -24.55
N ASP A 88 -9.63 2.22 -25.25
CA ASP A 88 -9.37 1.50 -26.49
C ASP A 88 -9.06 0.03 -26.18
N VAL A 89 -8.22 -0.22 -25.16
CA VAL A 89 -7.81 -1.58 -24.75
C VAL A 89 -8.09 -1.79 -23.26
N LEU A 90 -8.86 -2.84 -22.94
CA LEU A 90 -9.09 -3.26 -21.56
C LEU A 90 -8.40 -4.60 -21.28
N PHE A 91 -7.39 -4.55 -20.44
CA PHE A 91 -6.60 -5.71 -20.06
C PHE A 91 -7.22 -6.47 -18.88
N PHE A 92 -7.00 -7.79 -18.84
CA PHE A 92 -7.17 -8.63 -17.66
C PHE A 92 -5.89 -9.41 -17.38
N GLY A 93 -5.18 -9.02 -16.31
CA GLY A 93 -4.02 -9.75 -15.80
C GLY A 93 -3.57 -9.24 -14.45
N ARG A 94 -3.11 -10.14 -13.57
CA ARG A 94 -2.73 -9.82 -12.18
C ARG A 94 -1.23 -9.95 -11.91
N THR A 95 -0.55 -10.83 -12.63
CA THR A 95 0.85 -11.17 -12.34
C THR A 95 1.81 -10.25 -13.11
N ASN A 96 3.03 -10.10 -12.61
CA ASN A 96 4.10 -9.36 -13.32
C ASN A 96 4.35 -9.92 -14.73
N ASN A 97 4.21 -11.23 -14.92
CA ASN A 97 4.28 -11.85 -16.25
C ASN A 97 3.17 -11.32 -17.16
N ASN A 98 1.92 -11.20 -16.69
CA ASN A 98 0.84 -10.64 -17.50
C ASN A 98 1.12 -9.18 -17.87
N ILE A 99 1.59 -8.37 -16.92
CA ILE A 99 1.92 -6.95 -17.18
C ILE A 99 3.05 -6.82 -18.21
N ARG A 100 4.08 -7.68 -18.14
CA ARG A 100 5.16 -7.74 -19.13
C ARG A 100 4.61 -8.03 -20.54
N GLU A 101 3.69 -8.97 -20.65
CA GLU A 101 3.04 -9.27 -21.92
C GLU A 101 2.18 -8.10 -22.42
N PHE A 102 1.45 -7.40 -21.54
CA PHE A 102 0.67 -6.22 -21.93
C PHE A 102 1.56 -5.11 -22.48
N ASN A 103 2.69 -4.83 -21.81
CA ASN A 103 3.66 -3.85 -22.29
C ASN A 103 4.23 -4.26 -23.65
N PHE A 104 4.57 -5.54 -23.83
CA PHE A 104 4.98 -6.07 -25.14
C PHE A 104 3.94 -5.80 -26.24
N LEU A 105 2.66 -6.11 -25.97
CA LEU A 105 1.59 -5.83 -26.95
C LEU A 105 1.47 -4.33 -27.23
N LEU A 106 1.56 -3.47 -26.20
CA LEU A 106 1.54 -2.02 -26.35
C LEU A 106 2.70 -1.50 -27.19
N ASP A 107 3.91 -2.00 -26.98
CA ASP A 107 5.10 -1.63 -27.74
C ASP A 107 4.95 -2.01 -29.24
N LEU A 108 4.27 -3.11 -29.56
CA LEU A 108 3.97 -3.49 -30.94
C LEU A 108 2.98 -2.53 -31.62
N ILE A 109 2.00 -2.00 -30.88
CA ILE A 109 0.87 -1.25 -31.45
C ILE A 109 1.00 0.29 -31.33
N ASP A 110 1.79 0.81 -30.38
CA ASP A 110 1.87 2.24 -30.03
C ASP A 110 2.90 3.04 -30.85
N ALA A 111 3.40 2.51 -31.98
CA ALA A 111 4.42 3.19 -32.78
C ALA A 111 3.97 4.55 -33.38
N ASN A 112 2.66 4.85 -33.44
CA ASN A 112 2.14 6.05 -34.10
C ASN A 112 0.92 6.74 -33.42
N ARG A 113 0.33 6.19 -32.34
CA ARG A 113 -0.88 6.78 -31.69
C ARG A 113 -1.08 6.27 -30.27
N ARG A 114 -1.09 7.19 -29.28
CA ARG A 114 -1.42 6.90 -27.88
C ARG A 114 -2.81 6.28 -27.73
N LEU A 115 -2.86 4.99 -27.39
CA LEU A 115 -4.07 4.25 -27.02
C LEU A 115 -4.46 4.53 -25.56
N ALA A 116 -5.75 4.70 -25.30
CA ALA A 116 -6.28 4.73 -23.94
C ALA A 116 -6.43 3.30 -23.42
N THR A 117 -5.83 3.00 -22.28
CA THR A 117 -5.83 1.64 -21.73
C THR A 117 -6.20 1.63 -20.25
N ALA A 118 -6.75 0.51 -19.81
CA ALA A 118 -6.96 0.21 -18.40
C ALA A 118 -6.77 -1.29 -18.17
N ASN A 119 -6.47 -1.68 -16.93
CA ASN A 119 -6.50 -3.07 -16.51
C ASN A 119 -7.64 -3.23 -15.49
N ILE A 120 -8.52 -4.19 -15.72
CA ILE A 120 -9.74 -4.35 -14.92
C ILE A 120 -9.46 -4.68 -13.45
N VAL A 121 -8.31 -5.27 -13.16
CA VAL A 121 -7.92 -5.62 -11.79
C VAL A 121 -7.59 -4.39 -10.93
N ASP A 122 -7.31 -3.25 -11.58
CA ASP A 122 -7.01 -1.97 -10.92
C ASP A 122 -8.28 -1.11 -10.73
N LEU A 123 -9.42 -1.55 -11.29
CA LEU A 123 -10.68 -0.83 -11.22
C LEU A 123 -11.38 -1.07 -9.88
N ARG A 124 -12.02 -0.01 -9.37
CA ARG A 124 -12.78 -0.07 -8.11
C ARG A 124 -14.15 -0.68 -8.32
N PHE A 125 -14.60 -1.45 -7.33
CA PHE A 125 -15.96 -1.95 -7.26
C PHE A 125 -16.95 -0.85 -6.86
N ARG A 126 -18.16 -0.91 -7.43
CA ARG A 126 -19.33 -0.17 -6.96
C ARG A 126 -20.39 -1.17 -6.50
N LYS A 127 -21.07 -0.87 -5.39
CA LYS A 127 -22.29 -1.62 -5.00
C LYS A 127 -23.41 -1.18 -5.94
N ALA A 128 -24.07 -2.13 -6.59
CA ALA A 128 -25.23 -1.88 -7.43
C ALA A 128 -26.30 -2.92 -7.10
N SER A 129 -27.55 -2.48 -6.95
CA SER A 129 -28.70 -3.39 -6.90
C SER A 129 -29.13 -3.69 -8.34
N HIS A 130 -29.09 -4.95 -8.77
CA HIS A 130 -29.57 -5.31 -10.10
C HIS A 130 -31.07 -5.62 -10.05
N PRO A 131 -31.87 -5.06 -10.97
CA PRO A 131 -33.33 -5.20 -10.95
C PRO A 131 -33.84 -6.58 -11.40
N VAL A 132 -32.99 -7.41 -12.00
CA VAL A 132 -33.35 -8.74 -12.53
C VAL A 132 -32.49 -9.80 -11.88
N ASP A 133 -33.12 -10.78 -11.23
CA ASP A 133 -32.43 -11.93 -10.65
C ASP A 133 -32.11 -12.98 -11.72
N ILE A 134 -31.14 -12.65 -12.59
CA ILE A 134 -30.58 -13.57 -13.61
C ILE A 134 -29.97 -14.82 -12.96
N THR A 135 -29.73 -14.78 -11.65
CA THR A 135 -29.22 -15.93 -10.90
C THR A 135 -30.15 -17.13 -11.00
N GLU A 136 -31.46 -16.92 -10.83
CA GLU A 136 -32.41 -18.03 -10.80
C GLU A 136 -32.65 -18.61 -12.19
N SER A 137 -32.57 -17.80 -13.26
CA SER A 137 -32.65 -18.31 -14.64
C SER A 137 -31.46 -19.22 -15.00
N LEU A 138 -30.29 -19.01 -14.38
CA LEU A 138 -29.13 -19.87 -14.59
C LEU A 138 -29.22 -21.22 -13.87
N ARG A 139 -30.17 -21.43 -12.94
CA ARG A 139 -30.24 -22.70 -12.18
C ARG A 139 -30.36 -23.91 -13.11
N SER A 140 -31.27 -23.86 -14.08
CA SER A 140 -31.47 -24.97 -15.02
C SER A 140 -30.22 -25.24 -15.85
N SER A 141 -29.50 -24.19 -16.23
CA SER A 141 -28.21 -24.29 -16.92
C SER A 141 -27.14 -24.94 -16.02
N VAL A 142 -26.99 -24.48 -14.78
CA VAL A 142 -26.05 -25.07 -13.80
C VAL A 142 -26.36 -26.55 -13.53
N ALA A 143 -27.65 -26.89 -13.38
CA ALA A 143 -28.09 -28.27 -13.22
C ALA A 143 -27.75 -29.11 -14.45
N ALA A 144 -28.06 -28.63 -15.67
CA ALA A 144 -27.75 -29.32 -16.92
C ALA A 144 -26.23 -29.52 -17.12
N PHE A 145 -25.39 -28.58 -16.68
CA PHE A 145 -23.95 -28.75 -16.66
C PHE A 145 -23.55 -29.93 -15.76
N TYR A 146 -24.00 -29.94 -14.50
CA TYR A 146 -23.67 -31.01 -13.55
C TYR A 146 -24.33 -32.36 -13.88
N ASP A 147 -25.45 -32.37 -14.61
CA ASP A 147 -26.10 -33.59 -15.11
C ASP A 147 -25.20 -34.41 -16.03
N GLN A 148 -24.33 -33.74 -16.80
CA GLN A 148 -23.45 -34.35 -17.79
C GLN A 148 -22.09 -34.80 -17.21
N ARG A 149 -21.87 -34.59 -15.90
CA ARG A 149 -20.56 -34.82 -15.25
C ARG A 149 -20.47 -36.22 -14.65
N ALA A 150 -19.32 -36.85 -14.84
CA ALA A 150 -18.97 -38.11 -14.18
C ALA A 150 -18.25 -37.90 -12.83
N SER A 151 -17.63 -36.72 -12.61
CA SER A 151 -16.84 -36.38 -11.42
C SER A 151 -17.37 -35.12 -10.72
N PHE A 152 -17.29 -35.10 -9.38
CA PHE A 152 -17.77 -34.01 -8.52
C PHE A 152 -16.69 -33.59 -7.51
N LEU A 153 -15.44 -33.46 -7.97
CA LEU A 153 -14.34 -33.03 -7.12
C LEU A 153 -14.68 -31.69 -6.43
N PRO A 154 -14.41 -31.52 -5.13
CA PRO A 154 -14.62 -30.26 -4.43
C PRO A 154 -14.00 -29.06 -5.14
N ALA A 155 -12.81 -29.23 -5.73
CA ALA A 155 -12.16 -28.17 -6.49
C ALA A 155 -12.93 -27.76 -7.75
N LEU A 156 -13.48 -28.73 -8.48
CA LEU A 156 -14.31 -28.49 -9.65
C LEU A 156 -15.52 -27.62 -9.28
N VAL A 157 -16.28 -28.04 -8.27
CA VAL A 157 -17.49 -27.35 -7.83
C VAL A 157 -17.15 -25.93 -7.36
N TYR A 158 -16.07 -25.77 -6.60
CA TYR A 158 -15.58 -24.47 -6.17
C TYR A 158 -15.23 -23.55 -7.36
N GLN A 159 -14.40 -24.00 -8.29
CA GLN A 159 -13.90 -23.18 -9.40
C GLN A 159 -15.00 -22.80 -10.40
N VAL A 160 -15.94 -23.73 -10.68
CA VAL A 160 -17.12 -23.44 -11.49
C VAL A 160 -18.00 -22.40 -10.80
N GLY A 161 -18.24 -22.52 -9.48
CA GLY A 161 -18.94 -21.50 -8.71
C GLY A 161 -18.28 -20.11 -8.78
N GLN A 162 -16.95 -20.04 -8.66
CA GLN A 162 -16.21 -18.79 -8.83
C GLN A 162 -16.33 -18.21 -10.24
N PHE A 163 -16.30 -19.07 -11.27
CA PHE A 163 -16.52 -18.65 -12.66
C PHE A 163 -17.87 -17.95 -12.81
N PHE A 164 -18.96 -18.56 -12.35
CA PHE A 164 -20.31 -17.99 -12.48
C PHE A 164 -20.45 -16.63 -11.78
N VAL A 165 -19.88 -16.50 -10.57
CA VAL A 165 -19.86 -15.21 -9.84
C VAL A 165 -19.15 -14.12 -10.65
N HIS A 166 -17.98 -14.44 -11.21
CA HIS A 166 -17.21 -13.49 -12.00
C HIS A 166 -17.91 -13.16 -13.33
N PHE A 167 -18.50 -14.15 -13.99
CA PHE A 167 -19.16 -13.98 -15.27
C PHE A 167 -20.35 -13.03 -15.13
N LEU A 168 -21.25 -13.30 -14.18
CA LEU A 168 -22.38 -12.41 -13.89
C LEU A 168 -21.92 -11.01 -13.50
N ARG A 169 -20.86 -10.90 -12.69
CA ARG A 169 -20.28 -9.60 -12.33
C ARG A 169 -19.86 -8.80 -13.56
N TYR A 170 -19.18 -9.39 -14.52
CA TYR A 170 -18.78 -8.68 -15.75
C TYR A 170 -19.97 -8.35 -16.64
N VAL A 171 -20.92 -9.29 -16.81
CA VAL A 171 -22.16 -9.02 -17.55
C VAL A 171 -22.88 -7.81 -16.95
N PHE A 172 -23.09 -7.78 -15.64
CA PHE A 172 -23.72 -6.65 -14.96
C PHE A 172 -22.93 -5.35 -15.09
N SER A 173 -21.60 -5.44 -15.07
CA SER A 173 -20.72 -4.28 -15.26
C SER A 173 -20.86 -3.71 -16.67
N LEU A 174 -20.99 -4.56 -17.69
CA LEU A 174 -21.13 -4.18 -19.09
C LEU A 174 -22.55 -3.67 -19.43
N ARG A 175 -23.60 -4.22 -18.80
CA ARG A 175 -24.98 -3.70 -18.92
C ARG A 175 -25.17 -2.32 -18.29
N SER A 176 -24.36 -1.97 -17.30
CA SER A 176 -24.48 -0.69 -16.58
C SER A 176 -24.43 0.50 -17.55
N GLU A 177 -25.35 1.46 -17.38
CA GLU A 177 -25.38 2.69 -18.18
C GLU A 177 -24.10 3.51 -18.02
N ASP A 178 -23.52 3.51 -16.81
CA ASP A 178 -22.31 4.25 -16.46
C ASP A 178 -21.02 3.61 -17.02
N SER A 179 -21.11 2.39 -17.57
CA SER A 179 -19.96 1.68 -18.14
C SER A 179 -19.90 1.86 -19.66
N ALA A 180 -18.67 2.01 -20.17
CA ALA A 180 -18.39 1.97 -21.60
C ALA A 180 -17.86 0.59 -22.01
N LEU A 181 -18.27 0.13 -23.20
CA LEU A 181 -17.66 -1.04 -23.84
C LEU A 181 -16.27 -0.66 -24.33
N PRO A 182 -15.21 -1.42 -24.03
CA PRO A 182 -13.88 -1.15 -24.55
C PRO A 182 -13.82 -1.45 -26.06
N GLY A 183 -12.79 -0.92 -26.73
CA GLY A 183 -12.55 -1.23 -28.14
C GLY A 183 -12.12 -2.68 -28.37
N VAL A 184 -11.28 -3.20 -27.47
CA VAL A 184 -10.84 -4.60 -27.46
C VAL A 184 -10.51 -5.03 -26.02
N ALA A 185 -10.79 -6.29 -25.71
CA ALA A 185 -10.42 -6.93 -24.45
C ALA A 185 -9.18 -7.81 -24.63
N VAL A 186 -8.24 -7.76 -23.70
CA VAL A 186 -7.01 -8.56 -23.77
C VAL A 186 -6.88 -9.42 -22.52
N VAL A 187 -6.77 -10.73 -22.69
CA VAL A 187 -6.57 -11.67 -21.58
C VAL A 187 -5.25 -12.40 -21.74
N ALA A 188 -4.52 -12.54 -20.63
CA ALA A 188 -3.26 -13.28 -20.63
C ALA A 188 -3.41 -14.76 -20.20
N ASN A 189 -4.56 -15.14 -19.64
CA ASN A 189 -4.84 -16.49 -19.16
C ASN A 189 -6.19 -16.95 -19.71
N ASP A 190 -6.25 -18.19 -20.20
CA ASP A 190 -7.35 -18.74 -20.98
C ASP A 190 -8.08 -19.89 -20.30
N HIS A 191 -7.76 -20.21 -19.05
CA HIS A 191 -8.30 -21.40 -18.37
C HIS A 191 -8.75 -21.13 -16.93
N SER A 192 -8.21 -20.12 -16.26
CA SER A 192 -8.61 -19.78 -14.89
C SER A 192 -10.01 -19.14 -14.86
N PRO A 193 -10.82 -19.36 -13.81
CA PRO A 193 -12.23 -18.95 -13.77
C PRO A 193 -12.48 -17.47 -14.07
N ASN A 194 -11.68 -16.57 -13.49
CA ASN A 194 -11.91 -15.13 -13.60
C ASN A 194 -11.53 -14.55 -14.99
N PRO A 195 -10.34 -14.85 -15.57
CA PRO A 195 -10.06 -14.52 -16.96
C PRO A 195 -11.06 -15.09 -17.96
N VAL A 196 -11.47 -16.36 -17.80
CA VAL A 196 -12.47 -17.00 -18.67
C VAL A 196 -13.81 -16.28 -18.56
N ALA A 197 -14.27 -15.98 -17.35
CA ALA A 197 -15.47 -15.19 -17.12
C ALA A 197 -15.41 -13.80 -17.77
N PHE A 198 -14.27 -13.11 -17.67
CA PHE A 198 -14.07 -11.81 -18.31
C PHE A 198 -14.14 -11.92 -19.83
N ALA A 199 -13.42 -12.87 -20.43
CA ALA A 199 -13.41 -13.07 -21.89
C ALA A 199 -14.80 -13.39 -22.42
N LEU A 200 -15.52 -14.34 -21.82
CA LEU A 200 -16.85 -14.72 -22.28
C LEU A 200 -17.89 -13.62 -22.04
N ALA A 201 -17.74 -12.83 -20.97
CA ALA A 201 -18.58 -11.66 -20.78
C ALA A 201 -18.32 -10.60 -21.87
N MET A 202 -17.10 -10.45 -22.38
CA MET A 202 -16.83 -9.56 -23.53
C MET A 202 -17.46 -10.11 -24.82
N GLU A 203 -17.43 -11.43 -25.02
CA GLU A 203 -18.10 -12.11 -26.14
C GLU A 203 -19.62 -11.87 -26.13
N CYS A 204 -20.26 -11.88 -24.95
CA CYS A 204 -21.69 -11.55 -24.80
C CYS A 204 -22.07 -10.17 -25.38
N PHE A 205 -21.14 -9.21 -25.37
CA PHE A 205 -21.37 -7.83 -25.84
C PHE A 205 -20.62 -7.56 -27.16
N GLU A 206 -20.22 -8.62 -27.86
CA GLU A 206 -19.53 -8.56 -29.16
C GLU A 206 -18.20 -7.78 -29.12
N VAL A 207 -17.61 -7.58 -27.94
CA VAL A 207 -16.32 -6.92 -27.79
C VAL A 207 -15.23 -7.87 -28.29
N PRO A 208 -14.38 -7.47 -29.27
CA PRO A 208 -13.26 -8.29 -29.74
C PRO A 208 -12.31 -8.66 -28.60
N ARG A 209 -11.78 -9.88 -28.64
CA ARG A 209 -10.91 -10.44 -27.60
C ARG A 209 -9.59 -10.89 -28.20
N ILE A 210 -8.51 -10.53 -27.51
CA ILE A 210 -7.15 -10.98 -27.82
C ILE A 210 -6.67 -11.85 -26.67
N TYR A 211 -6.22 -13.05 -26.99
CA TYR A 211 -5.44 -13.87 -26.07
C TYR A 211 -3.96 -13.62 -26.25
N LEU A 212 -3.26 -13.40 -25.14
CA LEU A 212 -1.83 -13.12 -25.12
C LEU A 212 -1.13 -14.13 -24.20
N GLN A 213 -0.43 -15.09 -24.80
CA GLN A 213 0.20 -16.17 -24.06
C GLN A 213 1.29 -15.64 -23.10
N HIS A 214 1.16 -15.96 -21.81
CA HIS A 214 2.11 -15.55 -20.76
C HIS A 214 3.07 -16.65 -20.29
N ALA A 215 2.78 -17.92 -20.61
CA ALA A 215 3.56 -19.10 -20.23
C ALA A 215 3.36 -20.22 -21.27
N GLU A 216 4.22 -21.24 -21.27
CA GLU A 216 4.03 -22.43 -22.12
C GLU A 216 2.71 -23.15 -21.79
N VAL A 217 2.21 -23.94 -22.74
CA VAL A 217 0.87 -24.55 -22.70
C VAL A 217 0.96 -26.07 -22.78
N SER A 218 -0.10 -26.77 -22.36
CA SER A 218 -0.22 -28.23 -22.47
C SER A 218 -1.54 -28.63 -23.13
N SER A 219 -1.67 -29.90 -23.49
CA SER A 219 -2.88 -30.45 -24.15
C SER A 219 -4.13 -30.43 -23.27
N SER A 220 -3.98 -30.20 -21.97
CA SER A 220 -5.11 -30.01 -21.03
C SER A 220 -5.82 -28.67 -21.20
N PHE A 221 -5.18 -27.70 -21.88
CA PHE A 221 -5.73 -26.37 -22.06
C PHE A 221 -6.97 -26.40 -22.97
N PRO A 222 -7.86 -25.40 -22.84
CA PRO A 222 -9.03 -25.30 -23.71
C PRO A 222 -8.67 -24.79 -25.12
N PRO A 223 -9.53 -25.06 -26.13
CA PRO A 223 -9.33 -24.53 -27.47
C PRO A 223 -9.29 -22.99 -27.50
N LEU A 224 -8.55 -22.43 -28.47
CA LEU A 224 -8.51 -21.00 -28.72
C LEU A 224 -9.80 -20.54 -29.41
N ASP A 225 -10.62 -19.76 -28.72
CA ASP A 225 -11.88 -19.24 -29.23
C ASP A 225 -11.88 -17.71 -29.33
N PHE A 226 -10.69 -17.10 -29.41
CA PHE A 226 -10.47 -15.67 -29.49
C PHE A 226 -10.37 -15.21 -30.94
N GLU A 227 -10.74 -13.95 -31.21
CA GLU A 227 -10.62 -13.37 -32.54
C GLU A 227 -9.15 -13.25 -32.97
N VAL A 228 -8.24 -13.00 -32.01
CA VAL A 228 -6.79 -13.06 -32.21
C VAL A 228 -6.12 -13.74 -31.02
N SER A 229 -5.21 -14.66 -31.29
CA SER A 229 -4.35 -15.32 -30.30
C SER A 229 -2.89 -15.09 -30.65
N ILE A 230 -2.15 -14.46 -29.74
CA ILE A 230 -0.73 -14.17 -29.90
C ILE A 230 0.08 -15.12 -29.02
N LEU A 231 0.69 -16.11 -29.67
CA LEU A 231 1.49 -17.14 -29.04
C LEU A 231 2.98 -16.76 -29.05
N ARG A 232 3.74 -17.42 -28.18
CA ARG A 232 5.19 -17.20 -28.01
C ARG A 232 6.01 -17.96 -29.04
N ASN A 233 5.54 -19.13 -29.47
CA ASN A 233 6.31 -20.05 -30.29
C ASN A 233 5.44 -21.03 -31.10
N ASN A 234 6.07 -21.71 -32.07
CA ASN A 234 5.42 -22.66 -32.97
C ASN A 234 4.92 -23.91 -32.24
N ARG A 235 5.58 -24.32 -31.15
CA ARG A 235 5.12 -25.46 -30.36
C ARG A 235 3.77 -25.21 -29.73
N SER A 236 3.59 -24.05 -29.10
CA SER A 236 2.31 -23.63 -28.53
C SER A 236 1.22 -23.61 -29.60
N LYS A 237 1.54 -23.14 -30.82
CA LYS A 237 0.62 -23.19 -31.96
C LYS A 237 0.21 -24.63 -32.32
N ARG A 238 1.17 -25.56 -32.40
CA ARG A 238 0.90 -26.99 -32.67
C ARG A 238 0.02 -27.60 -31.58
N ILE A 239 0.34 -27.38 -30.31
CA ILE A 239 -0.46 -27.89 -29.17
C ILE A 239 -1.90 -27.38 -29.25
N TYR A 240 -2.11 -26.08 -29.48
CA TYR A 240 -3.48 -25.57 -29.60
C TYR A 240 -4.23 -26.11 -30.82
N LEU A 241 -3.55 -26.36 -31.95
CA LEU A 241 -4.17 -27.01 -33.12
C LEU A 241 -4.56 -28.48 -32.84
N GLU A 242 -3.78 -29.19 -32.02
CA GLU A 242 -4.12 -30.54 -31.55
C GLU A 242 -5.30 -30.53 -30.57
N VAL A 243 -5.37 -29.51 -29.70
CA VAL A 243 -6.47 -29.31 -28.74
C VAL A 243 -7.80 -29.03 -29.44
N GLY A 244 -7.79 -28.30 -30.55
CA GLY A 244 -8.99 -28.00 -31.34
C GLY A 244 -8.74 -26.95 -32.41
N SER A 245 -9.69 -26.77 -33.32
CA SER A 245 -9.59 -25.73 -34.36
C SER A 245 -9.75 -24.33 -33.75
N PRO A 246 -8.76 -23.43 -33.88
CA PRO A 246 -8.87 -22.05 -33.41
C PRO A 246 -10.02 -21.31 -34.11
N ALA A 247 -10.79 -20.52 -33.37
CA ALA A 247 -11.90 -19.75 -33.94
C ALA A 247 -11.45 -18.52 -34.73
N GLY A 248 -10.27 -17.98 -34.42
CA GLY A 248 -9.72 -16.76 -35.01
C GLY A 248 -8.26 -16.91 -35.43
N GLU A 249 -7.60 -15.77 -35.61
CA GLU A 249 -6.23 -15.71 -36.10
C GLU A 249 -5.22 -16.13 -35.03
N VAL A 250 -4.26 -16.98 -35.39
CA VAL A 250 -3.20 -17.44 -34.49
C VAL A 250 -1.85 -17.00 -35.02
N LEU A 251 -1.24 -16.06 -34.29
CA LEU A 251 0.03 -15.43 -34.64
C LEU A 251 1.12 -15.91 -33.67
N VAL A 252 2.34 -16.08 -34.17
CA VAL A 252 3.51 -16.45 -33.37
C VAL A 252 4.49 -15.29 -33.40
N ILE A 253 4.69 -14.64 -32.26
CA ILE A 253 5.59 -13.48 -32.17
C ILE A 253 6.58 -13.72 -31.04
N GLY A 254 7.88 -13.69 -31.34
CA GLY A 254 8.93 -13.85 -30.32
C GLY A 254 8.87 -12.76 -29.24
N ARG A 255 9.19 -13.12 -28.00
CA ARG A 255 9.25 -12.19 -26.86
C ARG A 255 10.66 -11.72 -26.53
N THR A 256 11.66 -12.35 -27.12
CA THR A 256 13.06 -12.11 -26.81
C THR A 256 13.62 -11.11 -27.80
N THR A 257 14.17 -10.01 -27.27
CA THR A 257 14.95 -9.04 -28.05
C THR A 257 16.42 -9.44 -28.16
N THR A 258 16.86 -10.38 -27.33
CA THR A 258 18.21 -10.92 -27.31
C THR A 258 18.30 -12.18 -28.18
N PRO A 259 19.39 -12.35 -28.97
CA PRO A 259 19.63 -13.58 -29.70
C PRO A 259 19.62 -14.80 -28.77
N PHE A 260 19.16 -15.92 -29.31
CA PHE A 260 19.30 -17.21 -28.65
C PHE A 260 20.78 -17.51 -28.39
N VAL A 261 21.09 -17.93 -27.16
CA VAL A 261 22.44 -18.40 -26.77
C VAL A 261 22.36 -19.90 -26.53
N ARG A 262 23.11 -20.68 -27.30
CA ARG A 262 23.16 -22.15 -27.15
C ARG A 262 23.63 -22.51 -25.73
N PRO A 263 22.92 -23.39 -25.00
CA PRO A 263 23.34 -23.80 -23.68
C PRO A 263 24.71 -24.46 -23.68
N THR A 264 25.53 -24.11 -22.69
CA THR A 264 26.86 -24.69 -22.47
C THR A 264 27.01 -25.14 -21.03
N LEU A 265 27.55 -26.34 -20.83
CA LEU A 265 27.96 -26.79 -19.49
C LEU A 265 29.23 -26.02 -19.09
N GLY A 266 29.12 -25.11 -18.13
CA GLY A 266 30.24 -24.35 -17.59
C GLY A 266 30.68 -24.90 -16.23
N PHE A 267 31.92 -25.39 -16.14
CA PHE A 267 32.53 -25.83 -14.88
C PHE A 267 33.16 -24.64 -14.15
N ASP A 268 33.19 -24.71 -12.82
CA ASP A 268 34.03 -23.81 -12.03
C ASP A 268 35.53 -24.14 -12.17
N GLN A 269 36.38 -23.37 -11.48
CA GLN A 269 37.83 -23.50 -11.55
C GLN A 269 38.34 -24.88 -11.07
N ASP A 270 37.54 -25.59 -10.26
CA ASP A 270 37.84 -26.91 -9.71
C ASP A 270 37.21 -28.05 -10.52
N GLY A 271 36.58 -27.76 -11.66
CA GLY A 271 35.91 -28.75 -12.49
C GLY A 271 34.56 -29.23 -11.93
N LYS A 272 33.96 -28.49 -11.00
CA LYS A 272 32.66 -28.78 -10.37
C LYS A 272 31.55 -27.88 -10.93
N PHE A 273 30.30 -28.22 -10.61
CA PHE A 273 29.11 -27.57 -11.14
C PHE A 273 28.19 -27.03 -10.02
N PRO A 274 27.83 -25.74 -10.01
CA PRO A 274 26.78 -25.25 -9.13
C PRO A 274 25.41 -25.65 -9.69
N VAL A 275 24.54 -26.19 -8.84
CA VAL A 275 23.17 -26.60 -9.20
C VAL A 275 22.18 -25.66 -8.52
N VAL A 276 21.24 -25.13 -9.30
CA VAL A 276 20.17 -24.26 -8.80
C VAL A 276 18.83 -24.95 -9.02
N ILE A 277 18.08 -25.17 -7.94
CA ILE A 277 16.76 -25.78 -7.97
C ILE A 277 15.71 -24.68 -8.16
N TYR A 278 14.99 -24.72 -9.28
CA TYR A 278 13.88 -23.81 -9.57
C TYR A 278 12.56 -24.47 -9.19
N THR A 279 11.94 -24.00 -8.13
CA THR A 279 10.66 -24.55 -7.66
C THR A 279 9.46 -24.02 -8.44
N THR A 280 8.34 -24.73 -8.38
CA THR A 280 7.03 -24.26 -8.87
C THR A 280 6.24 -23.62 -7.72
N GLY A 281 5.02 -23.11 -7.96
CA GLY A 281 4.24 -22.43 -6.92
C GLY A 281 3.97 -23.27 -5.67
N ARG A 282 4.17 -24.59 -5.76
CA ARG A 282 4.11 -25.56 -4.67
C ARG A 282 5.26 -26.55 -4.78
N VAL A 283 5.62 -27.10 -3.64
CA VAL A 283 6.76 -28.00 -3.52
C VAL A 283 6.35 -29.18 -2.67
N ASP A 284 6.69 -30.38 -3.13
CA ASP A 284 6.71 -31.56 -2.28
C ASP A 284 7.96 -31.50 -1.39
N VAL A 285 7.78 -31.14 -0.12
CA VAL A 285 8.87 -30.84 0.82
C VAL A 285 9.75 -32.07 1.11
N PRO A 286 9.19 -33.27 1.41
CA PRO A 286 9.97 -34.51 1.48
C PRO A 286 10.78 -34.79 0.20
N GLY A 287 10.16 -34.57 -0.96
CA GLY A 287 10.80 -34.67 -2.26
C GLY A 287 12.00 -33.74 -2.42
N LEU A 288 11.82 -32.45 -2.11
CA LEU A 288 12.87 -31.45 -2.16
C LEU A 288 14.03 -31.77 -1.19
N ALA A 289 13.72 -32.25 0.01
CA ALA A 289 14.74 -32.68 0.98
C ALA A 289 15.59 -33.84 0.43
N SER A 290 14.94 -34.81 -0.22
CA SER A 290 15.63 -35.96 -0.83
C SER A 290 16.54 -35.55 -2.00
N VAL A 291 16.04 -34.66 -2.86
CA VAL A 291 16.77 -34.11 -4.02
C VAL A 291 18.01 -33.35 -3.56
N THR A 292 17.83 -32.47 -2.57
CA THR A 292 18.93 -31.65 -2.06
C THR A 292 20.00 -32.46 -1.32
N GLN A 293 19.60 -33.49 -0.57
CA GLN A 293 20.52 -34.42 0.06
C GLN A 293 21.38 -35.15 -0.97
N LYS A 294 20.76 -35.66 -2.05
CA LYS A 294 21.47 -36.36 -3.13
C LYS A 294 22.45 -35.46 -3.88
N LEU A 295 22.03 -34.23 -4.21
CA LEU A 295 22.91 -33.26 -4.86
C LEU A 295 24.13 -32.91 -4.00
N ARG A 296 23.97 -32.77 -2.68
CA ARG A 296 25.10 -32.51 -1.76
C ARG A 296 26.06 -33.68 -1.64
N ALA A 297 25.58 -34.91 -1.83
CA ALA A 297 26.42 -36.11 -1.82
C ALA A 297 27.24 -36.26 -3.11
N ASN A 298 26.95 -35.48 -4.16
CA ASN A 298 27.62 -35.54 -5.44
C ASN A 298 28.97 -34.81 -5.39
N PRO A 299 30.12 -35.49 -5.57
CA PRO A 299 31.44 -34.88 -5.45
C PRO A 299 31.74 -33.83 -6.54
N LEU A 300 30.95 -33.83 -7.62
CA LEU A 300 31.09 -32.90 -8.75
C LEU A 300 30.15 -31.70 -8.64
N VAL A 301 29.30 -31.61 -7.61
CA VAL A 301 28.47 -30.44 -7.35
C VAL A 301 29.21 -29.53 -6.36
N SER A 302 29.52 -28.30 -6.76
CA SER A 302 30.23 -27.34 -5.89
C SER A 302 29.30 -26.64 -4.91
N ALA A 303 28.06 -26.40 -5.30
CA ALA A 303 27.05 -25.78 -4.45
C ALA A 303 25.64 -26.15 -4.91
N VAL A 304 24.70 -26.16 -3.96
CA VAL A 304 23.27 -26.32 -4.22
C VAL A 304 22.56 -25.06 -3.74
N TYR A 305 21.77 -24.46 -4.62
CA TYR A 305 20.94 -23.30 -4.33
C TYR A 305 19.48 -23.58 -4.64
N ILE A 306 18.59 -22.81 -4.03
CA ILE A 306 17.17 -22.82 -4.38
C ILE A 306 16.76 -21.44 -4.90
N LYS A 307 16.06 -21.42 -6.03
CA LYS A 307 15.31 -20.28 -6.52
C LYS A 307 13.81 -20.52 -6.36
N PRO A 308 13.18 -19.91 -5.33
CA PRO A 308 11.75 -20.07 -5.14
C PRO A 308 10.95 -19.51 -6.31
N HIS A 309 9.78 -20.10 -6.55
CA HIS A 309 8.78 -19.51 -7.43
C HIS A 309 8.33 -18.13 -6.87
N PRO A 310 8.06 -17.10 -7.72
CA PRO A 310 7.65 -15.77 -7.24
C PRO A 310 6.38 -15.74 -6.37
N ASN A 311 5.50 -16.74 -6.55
CA ASN A 311 4.28 -16.92 -5.76
C ASN A 311 4.32 -18.23 -4.93
N GLN A 312 5.50 -18.66 -4.49
CA GLN A 312 5.68 -19.86 -3.66
C GLN A 312 4.91 -19.71 -2.33
N GLU A 313 4.07 -20.69 -1.99
CA GLU A 313 3.50 -20.79 -0.63
C GLU A 313 4.62 -20.97 0.41
N PRO A 314 4.45 -20.56 1.69
CA PRO A 314 5.47 -20.79 2.71
C PRO A 314 5.91 -22.26 2.75
N VAL A 315 7.21 -22.51 2.63
CA VAL A 315 7.83 -23.85 2.64
C VAL A 315 8.95 -23.85 3.65
N ASP A 316 9.02 -24.90 4.47
CA ASP A 316 10.19 -25.18 5.30
C ASP A 316 11.31 -25.72 4.41
N TRP A 317 12.31 -24.88 4.17
CA TRP A 317 13.41 -25.20 3.27
C TRP A 317 14.41 -26.17 3.92
N PRO A 318 15.04 -27.07 3.15
CA PRO A 318 16.06 -27.96 3.70
C PRO A 318 17.25 -27.19 4.30
N GLU A 319 17.72 -27.63 5.47
CA GLU A 319 18.73 -26.91 6.25
C GLU A 319 20.05 -26.69 5.50
N GLY A 320 20.64 -25.50 5.67
CA GLY A 320 21.95 -25.12 5.14
C GLY A 320 21.99 -24.86 3.63
N ILE A 321 20.84 -24.77 2.95
CA ILE A 321 20.77 -24.43 1.52
C ILE A 321 20.51 -22.95 1.38
N GLU A 322 21.31 -22.29 0.54
CA GLU A 322 21.12 -20.89 0.27
C GLU A 322 19.99 -20.67 -0.75
N ILE A 323 19.10 -19.73 -0.42
CA ILE A 323 17.92 -19.40 -1.22
C ILE A 323 18.16 -18.02 -1.85
N ARG A 324 18.10 -17.93 -3.18
CA ARG A 324 18.27 -16.66 -3.90
C ARG A 324 17.11 -16.39 -4.86
N LYS A 325 16.76 -15.11 -5.04
CA LYS A 325 15.70 -14.69 -5.96
C LYS A 325 16.14 -14.60 -7.43
N ALA A 326 17.44 -14.47 -7.67
CA ALA A 326 18.03 -14.35 -9.00
C ALA A 326 19.42 -15.00 -9.04
N PHE A 327 19.81 -15.44 -10.24
CA PHE A 327 21.11 -16.04 -10.53
C PHE A 327 21.62 -15.45 -11.84
N ALA A 328 22.84 -14.94 -11.82
CA ALA A 328 23.53 -14.41 -13.01
C ALA A 328 24.77 -15.26 -13.36
N GLU A 329 25.24 -16.04 -12.39
CA GLU A 329 26.39 -16.92 -12.51
C GLU A 329 26.02 -18.16 -13.36
N PRO A 330 26.98 -18.75 -14.10
CA PRO A 330 26.79 -20.03 -14.78
C PRO A 330 26.39 -21.13 -13.79
N HIS A 331 25.35 -21.90 -14.11
CA HIS A 331 24.85 -22.99 -13.26
C HIS A 331 24.03 -24.01 -14.05
N LEU A 332 23.74 -25.15 -13.41
CA LEU A 332 22.80 -26.17 -13.95
C LEU A 332 21.47 -25.92 -13.28
N ALA A 333 20.46 -25.64 -14.07
CA ALA A 333 19.12 -25.48 -13.55
C ALA A 333 18.45 -26.85 -13.40
N LEU A 334 18.05 -27.20 -12.19
CA LEU A 334 17.18 -28.34 -11.89
C LEU A 334 15.77 -27.80 -11.65
N VAL A 335 14.83 -28.10 -12.53
CA VAL A 335 13.52 -27.43 -12.59
C VAL A 335 12.39 -28.44 -12.36
N GLY A 336 11.36 -28.07 -11.60
CA GLY A 336 10.12 -28.85 -11.53
C GLY A 336 9.26 -28.73 -12.81
N ASN A 337 7.95 -28.80 -12.66
CA ASN A 337 6.98 -28.58 -13.75
C ASN A 337 6.78 -27.08 -14.04
N SER A 338 7.82 -26.42 -14.55
CA SER A 338 7.82 -24.97 -14.81
C SER A 338 8.16 -24.61 -16.26
N SER A 339 7.45 -23.63 -16.81
CA SER A 339 7.73 -23.07 -18.14
C SER A 339 9.01 -22.22 -18.18
N VAL A 340 9.63 -21.94 -17.02
CA VAL A 340 10.92 -21.22 -16.93
C VAL A 340 12.05 -21.92 -17.69
N VAL A 341 11.91 -23.25 -17.94
CA VAL A 341 12.82 -24.05 -18.76
C VAL A 341 13.18 -23.34 -20.08
N ILE A 342 12.18 -22.84 -20.81
CA ILE A 342 12.41 -22.20 -22.12
C ILE A 342 13.19 -20.90 -21.97
N GLU A 343 12.89 -20.09 -20.93
CA GLU A 343 13.59 -18.83 -20.68
C GLU A 343 15.06 -19.05 -20.28
N LEU A 344 15.34 -20.09 -19.50
CA LEU A 344 16.71 -20.47 -19.10
C LEU A 344 17.51 -20.99 -20.29
N LEU A 345 16.93 -21.91 -21.06
CA LEU A 345 17.57 -22.43 -22.28
C LEU A 345 17.88 -21.31 -23.28
N HIS A 346 16.97 -20.34 -23.44
CA HIS A 346 17.19 -19.20 -24.36
C HIS A 346 18.39 -18.33 -23.96
N ARG A 347 18.70 -18.28 -22.66
CA ARG A 347 19.83 -17.54 -22.08
C ARG A 347 21.14 -18.35 -22.03
N GLY A 348 21.13 -19.57 -22.57
CA GLY A 348 22.30 -20.45 -22.56
C GLY A 348 22.53 -21.18 -21.23
N ILE A 349 21.53 -21.22 -20.34
CA ILE A 349 21.62 -21.96 -19.09
C ILE A 349 21.18 -23.41 -19.36
N PRO A 350 22.01 -24.44 -19.06
CA PRO A 350 21.62 -25.83 -19.20
C PRO A 350 20.55 -26.20 -18.18
N VAL A 351 19.52 -26.94 -18.61
CA VAL A 351 18.36 -27.27 -17.80
C VAL A 351 18.09 -28.77 -17.78
N MET A 352 17.76 -29.29 -16.60
CA MET A 352 17.19 -30.62 -16.38
C MET A 352 15.89 -30.49 -15.59
N GLN A 353 14.99 -31.46 -15.77
CA GLN A 353 13.80 -31.54 -14.94
C GLN A 353 13.91 -32.62 -13.89
N ASN A 354 13.43 -32.35 -12.68
CA ASN A 354 13.24 -33.36 -11.65
C ASN A 354 11.85 -33.17 -11.06
N PHE A 355 11.02 -34.20 -11.19
CA PHE A 355 9.62 -34.16 -10.77
C PHE A 355 9.44 -34.61 -9.32
N SER A 356 10.49 -35.14 -8.68
CA SER A 356 10.42 -35.68 -7.33
C SER A 356 10.13 -34.64 -6.25
N PHE A 357 10.22 -33.34 -6.54
CA PHE A 357 9.86 -32.26 -5.61
C PHE A 357 8.65 -31.44 -6.07
N ASP A 358 7.97 -31.86 -7.14
CA ASP A 358 6.83 -31.15 -7.72
C ASP A 358 5.55 -31.96 -7.53
N PRO A 359 4.46 -31.40 -6.98
CA PRO A 359 3.23 -32.15 -6.74
C PRO A 359 2.37 -32.33 -8.02
N VAL A 360 2.78 -31.77 -9.16
CA VAL A 360 2.06 -31.89 -10.44
C VAL A 360 2.58 -33.11 -11.21
N GLU A 361 1.72 -33.72 -12.04
CA GLU A 361 2.08 -34.83 -12.94
C GLU A 361 3.39 -34.56 -13.70
N ASP A 362 4.24 -35.57 -13.77
CA ASP A 362 5.54 -35.55 -14.42
C ASP A 362 5.43 -35.06 -15.88
N ASP A 363 6.38 -34.23 -16.27
CA ASP A 363 6.51 -33.69 -17.62
C ASP A 363 5.22 -33.01 -18.15
N TYR A 364 4.59 -32.19 -17.30
CA TYR A 364 3.34 -31.49 -17.61
C TYR A 364 3.35 -30.69 -18.94
N TYR A 365 4.51 -30.11 -19.29
CA TYR A 365 4.72 -29.38 -20.55
C TYR A 365 5.34 -30.24 -21.67
N SER A 366 5.59 -31.52 -21.42
CA SER A 366 6.18 -32.49 -22.34
C SER A 366 7.60 -32.15 -22.83
N PHE A 367 8.37 -31.37 -22.07
CA PHE A 367 9.74 -31.00 -22.46
C PHE A 367 10.69 -32.20 -22.48
N CYS A 368 10.56 -33.13 -21.53
CA CYS A 368 11.37 -34.36 -21.51
C CYS A 368 10.99 -35.28 -22.67
N LYS A 369 9.69 -35.53 -22.86
CA LYS A 369 9.15 -36.35 -23.96
C LYS A 369 9.57 -35.83 -25.35
N MET A 370 9.71 -34.53 -25.50
CA MET A 370 10.16 -33.89 -26.74
C MET A 370 11.69 -33.84 -26.91
N GLY A 371 12.46 -34.27 -25.92
CA GLY A 371 13.91 -34.22 -25.96
C GLY A 371 14.50 -32.81 -25.82
N ILE A 372 13.72 -31.81 -25.37
CA ILE A 372 14.20 -30.44 -25.14
C ILE A 372 15.08 -30.39 -23.88
N VAL A 373 14.70 -31.14 -22.86
CA VAL A 373 15.49 -31.37 -21.64
C VAL A 373 15.48 -32.86 -21.33
N LYS A 374 16.31 -33.26 -20.37
CA LYS A 374 16.31 -34.62 -19.82
C LYS A 374 15.79 -34.60 -18.39
N GLU A 375 15.17 -35.70 -17.99
CA GLU A 375 14.82 -35.94 -16.61
C GLU A 375 16.08 -36.33 -15.82
N ALA A 376 16.30 -35.65 -14.70
CA ALA A 376 17.29 -35.98 -13.70
C ALA A 376 16.62 -36.79 -12.60
N GLN A 377 16.59 -38.12 -12.76
CA GLN A 377 15.98 -39.01 -11.79
C GLN A 377 16.66 -38.87 -10.42
N LEU A 378 15.87 -38.90 -9.34
CA LEU A 378 16.37 -38.77 -7.95
C LEU A 378 17.53 -39.73 -7.64
N ALA A 379 17.47 -40.96 -8.16
CA ALA A 379 18.49 -41.98 -7.95
C ALA A 379 19.83 -41.67 -8.64
N ALA A 380 19.86 -40.79 -9.63
CA ALA A 380 21.06 -40.44 -10.38
C ALA A 380 21.75 -39.16 -9.88
N LEU A 381 21.10 -38.38 -9.00
CA LEU A 381 21.58 -37.05 -8.59
C LEU A 381 22.91 -37.05 -7.81
N ASP A 382 23.32 -38.19 -7.25
CA ASP A 382 24.62 -38.36 -6.59
C ASP A 382 25.76 -38.78 -7.55
N GLN A 383 25.45 -38.95 -8.83
CA GLN A 383 26.38 -39.22 -9.94
C GLN A 383 26.41 -38.05 -10.93
N PRO A 384 27.28 -38.02 -11.96
CA PRO A 384 27.30 -36.96 -12.98
C PRO A 384 26.06 -36.98 -13.91
N PHE A 385 24.89 -36.68 -13.36
CA PHE A 385 23.58 -36.89 -13.99
C PHE A 385 23.33 -36.05 -15.25
N TRP A 386 24.11 -34.98 -15.47
CA TRP A 386 24.06 -34.14 -16.67
C TRP A 386 24.75 -34.76 -17.89
N GLN A 387 25.49 -35.87 -17.76
CA GLN A 387 26.17 -36.52 -18.89
C GLN A 387 25.23 -37.02 -19.99
N CYS A 388 23.94 -37.20 -19.67
CA CYS A 388 22.92 -37.63 -20.63
C CYS A 388 22.39 -36.49 -21.52
N ILE A 389 22.82 -35.25 -21.29
CA ILE A 389 22.40 -34.08 -22.07
C ILE A 389 23.42 -33.81 -23.18
N SER A 390 22.91 -33.76 -24.40
CA SER A 390 23.62 -33.23 -25.56
C SER A 390 22.84 -32.01 -26.06
N PHE A 391 23.54 -30.89 -26.23
CA PHE A 391 23.02 -29.72 -26.96
C PHE A 391 23.66 -29.71 -28.34
N ASP A 392 23.57 -30.79 -29.11
CA ASP A 392 24.11 -30.92 -30.47
C ASP A 392 23.26 -30.15 -31.51
N ASP A 393 23.66 -30.23 -32.78
CA ASP A 393 23.01 -29.46 -33.84
C ASP A 393 21.57 -29.94 -34.09
N GLU A 394 21.30 -31.23 -33.90
CA GLU A 394 19.94 -31.80 -33.96
C GLU A 394 19.04 -31.21 -32.85
N TRP A 395 19.53 -31.16 -31.60
CA TRP A 395 18.81 -30.49 -30.51
C TRP A 395 18.56 -29.01 -30.82
N ASN A 396 19.56 -28.32 -31.37
CA ASN A 396 19.46 -26.91 -31.71
C ASN A 396 18.41 -26.65 -32.81
N GLU A 397 18.34 -27.51 -33.83
CA GLU A 397 17.29 -27.46 -34.85
C GLU A 397 15.90 -27.66 -34.25
N ILE A 398 15.73 -28.66 -33.39
CA ILE A 398 14.45 -28.92 -32.70
C ILE A 398 14.02 -27.72 -31.85
N TYR A 399 14.94 -27.16 -31.05
CA TYR A 399 14.65 -26.03 -30.17
C TYR A 399 14.31 -24.77 -30.97
N THR A 400 15.10 -24.46 -32.01
CA THR A 400 14.88 -23.25 -32.81
C THR A 400 13.58 -23.31 -33.63
N ASP A 401 13.28 -24.44 -34.27
CA ASP A 401 12.01 -24.64 -34.98
C ASP A 401 10.78 -24.50 -34.05
N SER A 402 10.89 -25.05 -32.84
CA SER A 402 9.74 -25.20 -31.94
C SER A 402 9.53 -24.01 -31.00
N TYR A 403 10.60 -23.41 -30.47
CA TYR A 403 10.55 -22.48 -29.32
C TYR A 403 11.17 -21.10 -29.57
N SER A 404 12.01 -20.94 -30.61
CA SER A 404 12.72 -19.68 -30.91
C SER A 404 12.32 -19.12 -32.28
N PRO A 405 11.15 -18.49 -32.42
CA PRO A 405 10.74 -17.90 -33.70
C PRO A 405 11.76 -16.86 -34.15
N THR A 406 12.08 -16.85 -35.45
CA THR A 406 13.09 -15.92 -35.97
C THR A 406 12.59 -14.47 -35.90
N PRO A 407 13.50 -13.48 -35.82
CA PRO A 407 13.11 -12.07 -35.90
C PRO A 407 12.34 -11.73 -37.18
N SER A 408 12.66 -12.36 -38.30
CA SER A 408 11.95 -12.21 -39.57
C SER A 408 10.52 -12.74 -39.51
N ASP A 409 10.32 -13.93 -38.94
CA ASP A 409 8.96 -14.51 -38.79
C ASP A 409 8.12 -13.64 -37.87
N SER A 410 8.71 -13.20 -36.76
CA SER A 410 8.06 -12.31 -35.80
C SER A 410 7.67 -10.96 -36.43
N ALA A 411 8.50 -10.41 -37.33
CA ALA A 411 8.20 -9.16 -38.03
C ALA A 411 7.03 -9.32 -39.01
N ALA A 412 6.96 -10.43 -39.75
CA ALA A 412 5.84 -10.73 -40.66
C ALA A 412 4.51 -10.90 -39.90
N GLU A 413 4.52 -11.67 -38.81
CA GLU A 413 3.36 -11.87 -37.95
C GLU A 413 2.94 -10.57 -37.23
N THR A 414 3.90 -9.72 -36.85
CA THR A 414 3.61 -8.38 -36.31
C THR A 414 2.93 -7.48 -37.35
N ALA A 415 3.40 -7.47 -38.60
CA ALA A 415 2.75 -6.71 -39.66
C ALA A 415 1.30 -7.18 -39.89
N ARG A 416 1.06 -8.50 -39.82
CA ARG A 416 -0.28 -9.08 -39.90
C ARG A 416 -1.15 -8.70 -38.71
N LEU A 417 -0.62 -8.72 -37.48
CA LEU A 417 -1.33 -8.24 -36.29
C LEU A 417 -1.80 -6.80 -36.48
N LEU A 418 -0.92 -5.91 -36.96
CA LEU A 418 -1.24 -4.50 -37.18
C LEU A 418 -2.34 -4.32 -38.23
N GLN A 419 -2.38 -5.15 -39.28
CA GLN A 419 -3.48 -5.14 -40.25
C GLN A 419 -4.81 -5.59 -39.64
N ILE A 420 -4.79 -6.63 -38.79
CA ILE A 420 -5.99 -7.13 -38.11
C ILE A 420 -6.54 -6.09 -37.12
N LEU A 421 -5.66 -5.35 -36.44
CA LEU A 421 -6.05 -4.31 -35.50
C LEU A 421 -6.41 -2.98 -36.18
N GLU A 422 -6.13 -2.81 -37.47
CA GLU A 422 -6.36 -1.55 -38.19
C GLU A 422 -7.83 -1.09 -38.16
N PRO A 423 -8.86 -1.95 -38.32
CA PRO A 423 -10.25 -1.55 -38.13
C PRO A 423 -10.53 -1.03 -36.72
N ILE A 424 -9.93 -1.61 -35.68
CA ILE A 424 -10.05 -1.13 -34.29
C ILE A 424 -9.35 0.23 -34.16
N ARG A 425 -8.22 0.43 -34.83
CA ARG A 425 -7.49 1.72 -34.90
C ARG A 425 -8.30 2.80 -35.65
N GLN A 426 -9.12 2.41 -36.63
CA GLN A 426 -9.92 3.30 -37.48
C GLN A 426 -11.34 3.56 -36.93
N GLN A 427 -11.97 2.60 -36.23
CA GLN A 427 -13.39 2.63 -35.85
C GLN A 427 -13.77 3.65 -34.75
N ARG A 428 -12.80 4.23 -34.02
CA ARG A 428 -13.10 5.26 -33.01
C ARG A 428 -12.49 6.61 -33.38
N TRP A 429 -13.19 7.33 -34.24
CA TRP A 429 -13.26 8.79 -34.22
C TRP A 429 -14.48 9.20 -33.37
N ARG A 430 -14.45 8.91 -32.07
CA ARG A 430 -15.26 9.72 -31.14
C ARG A 430 -14.54 11.06 -31.04
N PRO A 431 -15.14 12.20 -31.41
CA PRO A 431 -14.56 13.48 -31.07
C PRO A 431 -14.38 13.47 -29.56
N ARG A 432 -13.12 13.41 -29.11
CA ARG A 432 -12.80 13.60 -27.71
C ARG A 432 -13.47 14.92 -27.31
N PRO A 433 -14.29 14.97 -26.25
CA PRO A 433 -14.45 16.23 -25.54
C PRO A 433 -13.02 16.71 -25.27
N ALA A 434 -12.68 17.93 -25.67
CA ALA A 434 -11.36 18.47 -25.45
C ALA A 434 -10.96 18.19 -23.99
N PRO A 435 -9.76 17.62 -23.74
CA PRO A 435 -9.37 17.22 -22.41
C PRO A 435 -9.33 18.46 -21.51
N ALA A 436 -10.20 18.50 -20.50
CA ALA A 436 -9.89 19.27 -19.31
C ALA A 436 -8.74 18.54 -18.61
N SER A 437 -7.53 19.07 -18.82
CA SER A 437 -6.28 18.79 -18.10
C SER A 437 -5.88 17.32 -17.91
N ALA A 438 -5.21 16.74 -18.91
CA ALA A 438 -4.20 15.71 -18.67
C ALA A 438 -2.81 16.39 -18.73
N VAL A 439 -2.12 16.45 -17.58
CA VAL A 439 -0.71 16.87 -17.49
C VAL A 439 0.15 15.80 -18.15
N PRO A 440 1.05 16.11 -19.10
CA PRO A 440 1.95 15.14 -19.68
C PRO A 440 3.10 14.82 -18.72
N LEU A 441 3.32 13.53 -18.43
CA LEU A 441 4.60 13.00 -17.98
C LEU A 441 5.63 13.20 -19.11
N GLN A 442 6.47 14.23 -18.98
CA GLN A 442 7.70 14.35 -19.77
C GLN A 442 8.86 13.72 -18.99
N ARG A 443 9.44 12.67 -19.59
CA ARG A 443 10.80 12.20 -19.30
C ARG A 443 11.78 13.36 -19.49
N ALA A 444 12.64 13.57 -18.50
CA ALA A 444 13.72 14.55 -18.56
C ALA A 444 14.78 14.15 -19.61
N ALA A 445 14.99 14.99 -20.60
CA ALA A 445 16.23 15.03 -21.38
C ALA A 445 16.53 16.47 -21.85
N LYS A 446 17.51 17.09 -21.19
CA LYS A 446 18.48 18.14 -21.61
C LYS A 446 18.00 19.38 -22.42
N GLY A 447 18.18 20.56 -21.80
CA GLY A 447 18.69 21.80 -22.45
C GLY A 447 17.66 22.86 -22.91
N PRO A 448 17.89 24.17 -22.66
CA PRO A 448 16.88 25.21 -22.91
C PRO A 448 17.01 25.84 -24.30
N ALA A 449 15.90 25.95 -25.03
CA ALA A 449 15.77 26.87 -26.16
C ALA A 449 14.41 27.56 -26.10
N THR A 450 14.46 28.87 -25.89
CA THR A 450 13.32 29.79 -25.84
C THR A 450 12.71 29.97 -27.23
N GLN A 451 11.43 29.61 -27.40
CA GLN A 451 10.61 30.10 -28.50
C GLN A 451 9.27 30.63 -28.02
N LYS A 452 9.07 31.93 -28.27
CA LYS A 452 7.86 32.73 -27.99
C LYS A 452 6.71 32.22 -28.86
N LEU A 453 5.59 31.85 -28.24
CA LEU A 453 4.34 31.53 -28.93
C LEU A 453 3.45 32.78 -29.07
N HIS A 454 3.23 33.19 -30.33
CA HIS A 454 2.23 34.18 -30.73
C HIS A 454 0.81 33.71 -30.38
N ARG A 455 0.02 34.58 -29.72
CA ARG A 455 -1.44 34.39 -29.54
C ARG A 455 -2.21 35.03 -30.70
N PRO A 456 -3.25 34.38 -31.25
CA PRO A 456 -4.16 35.00 -32.20
C PRO A 456 -5.14 35.95 -31.48
N PRO A 457 -5.58 37.05 -32.10
CA PRO A 457 -6.33 38.10 -31.42
C PRO A 457 -7.82 37.75 -31.33
N VAL A 458 -8.37 37.69 -30.11
CA VAL A 458 -9.81 37.72 -29.89
C VAL A 458 -10.29 39.17 -30.07
N LYS A 459 -11.22 39.40 -31.00
CA LYS A 459 -11.86 40.71 -31.20
C LYS A 459 -12.85 41.00 -30.07
N LEU A 460 -12.41 41.73 -29.06
CA LEU A 460 -13.28 42.40 -28.09
C LEU A 460 -13.96 43.62 -28.75
N GLY A 461 -15.26 43.78 -28.51
CA GLY A 461 -16.02 44.97 -28.94
C GLY A 461 -15.45 46.26 -28.35
N GLY A 462 -15.62 47.38 -29.06
CA GLY A 462 -14.91 48.64 -28.80
C GLY A 462 -15.07 49.22 -27.39
N PHE A 463 -16.16 48.90 -26.69
CA PHE A 463 -16.38 49.30 -25.30
C PHE A 463 -15.64 48.39 -24.31
N SER A 464 -15.71 47.07 -24.52
CA SER A 464 -15.04 46.04 -23.72
C SER A 464 -13.51 46.15 -23.79
N ARG A 465 -12.98 46.51 -24.96
CA ARG A 465 -11.53 46.69 -25.16
C ARG A 465 -10.99 47.92 -24.42
N ARG A 466 -11.75 49.02 -24.40
CA ARG A 466 -11.40 50.23 -23.63
C ARG A 466 -11.46 50.00 -22.11
N LEU A 467 -12.40 49.18 -21.63
CA LEU A 467 -12.53 48.82 -20.22
C LEU A 467 -11.40 47.91 -19.73
N VAL A 468 -10.97 46.94 -20.54
CA VAL A 468 -9.85 46.04 -20.21
C VAL A 468 -8.50 46.76 -20.29
N ASP A 469 -8.31 47.64 -21.28
CA ASP A 469 -7.09 48.45 -21.39
C ASP A 469 -6.97 49.54 -20.32
N TRP A 470 -8.10 50.01 -19.77
CA TRP A 470 -8.12 50.89 -18.61
C TRP A 470 -7.93 50.14 -17.28
N GLY A 471 -8.60 48.99 -17.12
CA GLY A 471 -8.54 48.16 -15.91
C GLY A 471 -7.19 47.49 -15.65
N SER A 472 -6.40 47.23 -16.70
CA SER A 472 -5.03 46.70 -16.58
C SER A 472 -4.00 47.72 -16.07
N ARG A 473 -4.36 49.00 -15.92
CA ARG A 473 -3.45 50.08 -15.51
C ARG A 473 -3.68 50.63 -14.10
N VAL A 474 -4.63 50.10 -13.32
CA VAL A 474 -4.92 50.60 -11.96
C VAL A 474 -4.96 49.45 -10.94
N ALA A 475 -4.38 49.72 -9.77
CA ALA A 475 -3.99 48.81 -8.69
C ALA A 475 -5.03 47.74 -8.23
N PRO A 476 -4.59 46.67 -7.53
CA PRO A 476 -5.39 45.47 -7.21
C PRO A 476 -6.70 45.70 -6.43
N ARG A 477 -6.91 46.88 -5.84
CA ARG A 477 -8.15 47.21 -5.12
C ARG A 477 -9.37 47.35 -6.05
N THR A 478 -9.17 47.69 -7.31
CA THR A 478 -10.29 47.93 -8.25
C THR A 478 -10.83 46.63 -8.86
N VAL A 479 -10.04 45.55 -8.90
CA VAL A 479 -10.51 44.23 -9.36
C VAL A 479 -11.59 43.68 -8.41
N LEU A 480 -11.47 43.94 -7.10
CA LEU A 480 -12.49 43.55 -6.13
C LEU A 480 -13.81 44.32 -6.33
N GLU A 481 -13.74 45.61 -6.69
CA GLU A 481 -14.92 46.43 -6.98
C GLU A 481 -15.52 46.13 -8.37
N VAL A 482 -14.72 45.72 -9.36
CA VAL A 482 -15.21 45.24 -10.66
C VAL A 482 -15.86 43.86 -10.52
N VAL A 483 -15.32 42.96 -9.69
CA VAL A 483 -15.97 41.68 -9.35
C VAL A 483 -17.25 41.91 -8.56
N LYS A 484 -17.28 42.87 -7.62
CA LYS A 484 -18.53 43.29 -6.97
C LYS A 484 -19.52 43.88 -7.97
N TYR A 485 -19.10 44.75 -8.90
CA TYR A 485 -19.98 45.37 -9.89
C TYR A 485 -20.56 44.35 -10.90
N VAL A 486 -19.76 43.35 -11.31
CA VAL A 486 -20.20 42.24 -12.17
C VAL A 486 -21.11 41.27 -11.41
N ALA A 487 -20.84 41.00 -10.13
CA ALA A 487 -21.72 40.23 -9.25
C ALA A 487 -23.03 40.96 -8.92
N TYR A 488 -23.01 42.30 -8.82
CA TYR A 488 -24.17 43.12 -8.48
C TYR A 488 -25.10 43.39 -9.68
N GLN A 489 -24.63 43.27 -10.93
CA GLN A 489 -25.48 43.34 -12.12
C GLN A 489 -25.97 41.97 -12.64
N SER A 490 -25.56 40.86 -12.03
CA SER A 490 -25.95 39.52 -12.48
C SER A 490 -27.10 38.88 -11.68
N ALA A 491 -27.65 39.56 -10.68
CA ALA A 491 -28.84 39.11 -9.96
C ALA A 491 -29.92 40.18 -10.04
N LEU A 492 -31.13 39.79 -10.44
CA LEU A 492 -32.35 40.61 -10.57
C LEU A 492 -32.61 41.26 -11.93
N LYS A 493 -32.75 40.44 -12.98
CA LYS A 493 -33.70 40.74 -14.07
C LYS A 493 -34.15 39.51 -14.85
N ASP A 494 -34.60 38.48 -14.14
CA ASP A 494 -35.70 37.68 -14.69
C ASP A 494 -36.52 37.00 -13.57
N LYS A 495 -37.55 37.71 -13.09
CA LYS A 495 -38.52 37.14 -12.15
C LYS A 495 -39.45 36.12 -12.84
N GLN A 496 -39.38 35.98 -14.16
CA GLN A 496 -40.20 35.04 -14.93
C GLN A 496 -39.55 33.64 -14.93
N ALA A 497 -38.22 33.56 -15.06
CA ALA A 497 -37.48 32.28 -14.99
C ALA A 497 -37.56 31.59 -13.61
N MET A 498 -37.56 32.35 -12.51
CA MET A 498 -37.71 31.82 -11.15
C MET A 498 -39.15 31.41 -10.80
N TRP A 499 -40.15 31.99 -11.48
CA TRP A 499 -41.54 31.55 -11.33
C TRP A 499 -41.78 30.25 -12.11
N GLU A 500 -41.26 30.15 -13.34
CA GLU A 500 -41.30 28.93 -14.16
C GLU A 500 -40.56 27.74 -13.49
N LEU A 501 -39.46 28.00 -12.77
CA LEU A 501 -38.71 27.00 -11.99
C LEU A 501 -39.44 26.52 -10.71
N ARG A 502 -40.41 27.28 -10.20
CA ARG A 502 -41.21 26.92 -9.00
C ARG A 502 -42.59 26.40 -9.35
N SER A 503 -43.12 26.72 -10.54
CA SER A 503 -44.42 26.27 -11.01
C SER A 503 -44.38 24.97 -11.82
N SER A 504 -43.19 24.43 -12.11
CA SER A 504 -43.03 23.13 -12.78
C SER A 504 -42.80 21.99 -11.77
N ASP A 505 -43.66 21.89 -10.76
CA ASP A 505 -43.72 20.75 -9.84
C ASP A 505 -44.98 19.93 -10.16
N SER A 506 -44.95 19.25 -11.32
CA SER A 506 -45.87 18.16 -11.66
C SER A 506 -45.35 17.36 -12.86
N GLY A 507 -44.62 16.26 -12.60
CA GLY A 507 -44.40 15.19 -13.61
C GLY A 507 -43.01 14.55 -13.60
N PRO A 508 -42.89 13.21 -13.78
CA PRO A 508 -41.74 12.43 -13.33
C PRO A 508 -40.65 12.18 -14.40
N ALA A 509 -39.45 11.87 -13.88
CA ALA A 509 -38.37 11.04 -14.47
C ALA A 509 -37.74 11.45 -15.82
N ALA A 510 -36.50 11.97 -15.75
CA ALA A 510 -35.31 11.53 -16.53
C ALA A 510 -34.26 12.65 -16.61
N ALA A 511 -33.10 12.48 -15.94
CA ALA A 511 -31.73 12.87 -16.35
C ALA A 511 -30.77 13.12 -15.15
N PRO A 512 -30.16 12.06 -14.55
CA PRO A 512 -29.14 12.24 -13.50
C PRO A 512 -27.69 12.31 -14.04
N ALA A 513 -27.38 11.65 -15.16
CA ALA A 513 -26.00 11.34 -15.54
C ALA A 513 -25.18 12.54 -16.08
N LYS A 514 -25.81 13.47 -16.82
CA LYS A 514 -25.13 14.66 -17.37
C LYS A 514 -24.80 15.72 -16.31
N ARG A 515 -25.53 15.76 -15.19
CA ARG A 515 -25.27 16.65 -14.03
C ARG A 515 -24.10 16.13 -13.18
N ALA A 516 -23.89 14.82 -13.10
CA ALA A 516 -22.84 14.21 -12.29
C ALA A 516 -21.43 14.35 -12.89
N ALA A 517 -21.28 14.21 -14.21
CA ALA A 517 -19.98 14.31 -14.89
C ALA A 517 -19.41 15.74 -14.92
N LEU A 518 -20.28 16.74 -15.12
CA LEU A 518 -19.94 18.17 -15.04
C LEU A 518 -19.65 18.62 -13.61
N ALA A 519 -20.32 18.05 -12.61
CA ALA A 519 -19.99 18.27 -11.20
C ALA A 519 -18.63 17.66 -10.84
N ALA A 520 -18.26 16.48 -11.34
CA ALA A 520 -17.02 15.81 -10.96
C ALA A 520 -15.73 16.51 -11.45
N THR A 521 -15.72 17.07 -12.66
CA THR A 521 -14.59 17.85 -13.21
C THR A 521 -14.54 19.26 -12.62
N ALA A 522 -15.70 19.89 -12.38
CA ALA A 522 -15.76 21.15 -11.64
C ALA A 522 -15.30 21.00 -10.19
N VAL A 523 -15.56 19.85 -9.53
CA VAL A 523 -15.18 19.59 -8.13
C VAL A 523 -13.67 19.37 -7.94
N THR A 524 -12.95 18.82 -8.93
CA THR A 524 -11.48 18.64 -8.83
C THR A 524 -10.73 19.95 -9.04
N ASP A 525 -11.15 20.76 -10.01
CA ASP A 525 -10.63 22.11 -10.22
C ASP A 525 -11.00 23.04 -9.05
N LEU A 526 -12.22 22.89 -8.50
CA LEU A 526 -12.67 23.62 -7.32
C LEU A 526 -11.89 23.24 -6.06
N SER A 527 -11.58 21.97 -5.83
CA SER A 527 -10.81 21.57 -4.63
C SER A 527 -9.40 22.15 -4.64
N GLY A 528 -8.72 22.11 -5.78
CA GLY A 528 -7.41 22.75 -5.96
C GLY A 528 -7.49 24.27 -5.85
N TRP A 529 -8.56 24.88 -6.38
CA TRP A 529 -8.82 26.31 -6.26
C TRP A 529 -9.07 26.74 -4.81
N ILE A 530 -9.87 25.98 -4.04
CA ILE A 530 -10.11 26.25 -2.61
C ILE A 530 -8.79 26.21 -1.86
N GLU A 531 -8.01 25.15 -2.06
CA GLU A 531 -6.71 24.99 -1.41
C GLU A 531 -5.78 26.16 -1.71
N GLN A 532 -5.62 26.51 -3.00
CA GLN A 532 -4.74 27.62 -3.39
C GLN A 532 -5.25 28.97 -2.88
N SER A 533 -6.56 29.16 -2.82
CA SER A 533 -7.18 30.38 -2.29
C SER A 533 -6.95 30.51 -0.79
N LEU A 534 -7.05 29.40 -0.04
CA LEU A 534 -6.71 29.36 1.39
C LEU A 534 -5.24 29.71 1.62
N LYS A 535 -4.32 29.11 0.85
CA LYS A 535 -2.87 29.40 0.92
C LYS A 535 -2.54 30.86 0.59
N SER A 536 -3.33 31.48 -0.27
CA SER A 536 -3.10 32.87 -0.71
C SER A 536 -3.84 33.90 0.16
N SER A 537 -4.71 33.44 1.08
CA SER A 537 -5.50 34.32 1.93
C SER A 537 -4.69 34.83 3.11
N ARG A 538 -4.88 36.10 3.45
CA ARG A 538 -4.34 36.67 4.69
C ARG A 538 -5.10 36.20 5.93
N SER A 539 -6.37 35.84 5.77
CA SER A 539 -7.22 35.29 6.82
C SER A 539 -8.03 34.13 6.22
N PRO A 540 -7.49 32.90 6.25
CA PRO A 540 -8.13 31.73 5.66
C PRO A 540 -9.52 31.43 6.24
N GLY A 541 -9.73 31.65 7.54
CA GLY A 541 -11.01 31.47 8.25
C GLY A 541 -12.05 32.49 7.80
N GLN A 542 -11.68 33.77 7.69
CA GLN A 542 -12.59 34.79 7.13
C GLN A 542 -12.96 34.48 5.68
N TRP A 543 -12.00 34.01 4.88
CA TRP A 543 -12.24 33.60 3.50
C TRP A 543 -13.24 32.42 3.43
N LEU A 544 -13.05 31.39 4.27
CA LEU A 544 -13.99 30.27 4.35
C LEU A 544 -15.38 30.74 4.77
N ASN A 545 -15.47 31.60 5.78
CA ASN A 545 -16.75 32.06 6.30
C ASN A 545 -17.57 32.77 5.21
N ILE A 546 -16.94 33.72 4.50
CA ILE A 546 -17.60 34.44 3.39
C ILE A 546 -18.02 33.48 2.27
N THR A 547 -17.17 32.52 1.92
CA THR A 547 -17.40 31.60 0.79
C THR A 547 -18.49 30.56 1.11
N LEU A 548 -18.55 30.08 2.36
CA LEU A 548 -19.60 29.20 2.87
C LEU A 548 -20.93 29.94 2.99
N ALA A 549 -20.94 31.15 3.58
CA ALA A 549 -22.15 31.97 3.73
C ALA A 549 -22.75 32.35 2.36
N ALA A 550 -21.91 32.57 1.35
CA ALA A 550 -22.36 32.82 -0.03
C ALA A 550 -22.78 31.55 -0.79
N GLY A 551 -22.58 30.35 -0.21
CA GLY A 551 -22.96 29.08 -0.83
C GLY A 551 -22.07 28.67 -2.01
N PHE A 552 -20.87 29.24 -2.15
CA PHE A 552 -19.94 28.89 -3.23
C PHE A 552 -19.26 27.54 -3.02
N ILE A 553 -19.11 27.11 -1.77
CA ILE A 553 -18.54 25.82 -1.40
C ILE A 553 -19.40 25.17 -0.31
N SER A 554 -19.37 23.84 -0.22
CA SER A 554 -20.05 23.09 0.84
C SER A 554 -19.15 22.87 2.07
N ASN A 555 -19.77 22.55 3.22
CA ASN A 555 -19.05 22.15 4.43
C ASN A 555 -18.09 20.97 4.19
N GLU A 556 -18.51 20.00 3.36
CA GLU A 556 -17.64 18.87 3.01
C GLU A 556 -16.40 19.33 2.23
N GLN A 557 -16.55 20.24 1.27
CA GLN A 557 -15.43 20.76 0.48
C GLN A 557 -14.47 21.57 1.35
N ALA A 558 -14.99 22.40 2.25
CA ALA A 558 -14.18 23.15 3.21
C ALA A 558 -13.37 22.22 4.13
N ILE A 559 -14.01 21.20 4.71
CA ILE A 559 -13.34 20.22 5.58
C ILE A 559 -12.27 19.44 4.81
N ARG A 560 -12.55 18.98 3.59
CA ARG A 560 -11.56 18.26 2.76
C ARG A 560 -10.35 19.13 2.41
N ALA A 561 -10.58 20.40 2.09
CA ALA A 561 -9.49 21.33 1.80
C ALA A 561 -8.64 21.60 3.06
N ALA A 562 -9.27 21.81 4.21
CA ALA A 562 -8.57 21.96 5.49
C ALA A 562 -7.80 20.68 5.88
N GLU A 563 -8.38 19.50 5.67
CA GLU A 563 -7.72 18.21 5.90
C GLU A 563 -6.51 18.04 4.98
N LYS A 564 -6.61 18.43 3.70
CA LYS A 564 -5.50 18.40 2.75
C LYS A 564 -4.38 19.35 3.15
N LEU A 565 -4.67 20.60 3.48
CA LEU A 565 -3.68 21.55 3.99
C LEU A 565 -2.97 21.02 5.23
N HIS A 566 -3.73 20.38 6.13
CA HIS A 566 -3.18 19.77 7.34
C HIS A 566 -2.28 18.56 7.03
N ALA A 567 -2.70 17.69 6.11
CA ALA A 567 -1.92 16.53 5.66
C ALA A 567 -0.61 16.97 5.00
N ASP A 568 -0.66 18.04 4.21
CA ASP A 568 0.49 18.64 3.52
C ASP A 568 1.35 19.51 4.48
N ARG A 569 0.96 19.61 5.75
CA ARG A 569 1.64 20.39 6.82
C ARG A 569 1.82 21.87 6.47
N HIS A 570 0.85 22.44 5.77
CA HIS A 570 0.90 23.85 5.36
C HIS A 570 0.62 24.77 6.58
N PRO A 571 1.40 25.86 6.80
CA PRO A 571 1.24 26.74 7.97
C PRO A 571 -0.18 27.30 8.15
N GLU A 572 -0.88 27.56 7.05
CA GLU A 572 -2.22 28.14 6.96
C GLU A 572 -3.28 27.21 7.57
N SER A 573 -3.00 25.92 7.70
CA SER A 573 -3.85 25.01 8.48
C SER A 573 -3.91 25.43 9.95
N TYR A 574 -2.83 25.97 10.51
CA TYR A 574 -2.82 26.49 11.87
C TYR A 574 -3.53 27.83 11.97
N SER A 575 -3.37 28.72 10.99
CA SER A 575 -4.18 29.95 10.90
C SER A 575 -5.68 29.63 10.88
N LEU A 576 -6.10 28.57 10.18
CA LEU A 576 -7.48 28.10 10.21
C LEU A 576 -7.94 27.62 11.60
N PHE A 577 -7.07 26.96 12.37
CA PHE A 577 -7.39 26.56 13.75
C PHE A 577 -7.47 27.76 14.69
N ASP A 578 -6.60 28.74 14.49
CA ASP A 578 -6.55 29.98 15.27
C ASP A 578 -7.78 30.87 14.97
N GLU A 579 -8.30 30.82 13.74
CA GLU A 579 -9.48 31.55 13.28
C GLU A 579 -10.79 30.73 13.32
N ALA A 580 -10.82 29.60 14.04
CA ALA A 580 -11.97 28.68 14.03
C ALA A 580 -13.29 29.36 14.46
N GLU A 581 -13.24 30.29 15.41
CA GLU A 581 -14.40 31.04 15.92
C GLU A 581 -15.10 31.88 14.83
N LEU A 582 -14.38 32.27 13.76
CA LEU A 582 -14.98 32.98 12.63
C LEU A 582 -15.96 32.11 11.81
N LEU A 583 -16.02 30.80 12.09
CA LEU A 583 -16.78 29.81 11.34
C LEU A 583 -17.93 29.21 12.15
N GLU A 584 -18.29 29.78 13.30
CA GLU A 584 -19.38 29.27 14.16
C GLU A 584 -20.73 29.15 13.44
N ASP A 585 -21.02 30.06 12.50
CA ASP A 585 -22.21 30.00 11.65
C ASP A 585 -22.24 28.74 10.75
N SER A 586 -21.06 28.16 10.48
CA SER A 586 -20.89 26.92 9.72
C SER A 586 -20.52 25.76 10.66
N VAL A 587 -21.49 25.36 11.50
CA VAL A 587 -21.34 24.38 12.60
C VAL A 587 -20.46 23.15 12.25
N PRO A 588 -20.63 22.43 11.12
CA PRO A 588 -19.78 21.27 10.84
C PRO A 588 -18.30 21.60 10.65
N VAL A 589 -17.99 22.73 10.00
CA VAL A 589 -16.60 23.17 9.76
C VAL A 589 -15.98 23.66 11.05
N PHE A 590 -16.73 24.45 11.83
CA PHE A 590 -16.32 24.89 13.17
C PHE A 590 -15.99 23.71 14.09
N LEU A 591 -16.91 22.75 14.22
CA LEU A 591 -16.70 21.56 15.05
C LEU A 591 -15.46 20.80 14.60
N TRP A 592 -15.30 20.60 13.28
CA TRP A 592 -14.13 19.90 12.75
C TRP A 592 -12.81 20.61 13.13
N LEU A 593 -12.74 21.94 12.96
CA LEU A 593 -11.57 22.74 13.30
C LEU A 593 -11.28 22.73 14.81
N ALA A 594 -12.30 22.89 15.65
CA ALA A 594 -12.15 22.90 17.10
C ALA A 594 -11.64 21.55 17.63
N PHE A 595 -12.25 20.43 17.19
CA PHE A 595 -11.78 19.11 17.60
C PHE A 595 -10.39 18.78 17.04
N LYS A 596 -10.07 19.20 15.82
CA LYS A 596 -8.72 19.04 15.25
C LYS A 596 -7.69 19.86 16.01
N ARG A 597 -8.03 21.09 16.43
CA ARG A 597 -7.17 21.93 17.26
C ARG A 597 -6.86 21.25 18.59
N LEU A 598 -7.88 20.71 19.28
CA LEU A 598 -7.68 19.89 20.48
C LEU A 598 -6.75 18.70 20.20
N GLU A 599 -7.00 17.96 19.12
CA GLU A 599 -6.22 16.78 18.75
C GLU A 599 -4.73 17.09 18.53
N LEU A 600 -4.46 18.24 17.94
CA LEU A 600 -3.12 18.60 17.51
C LEU A 600 -2.34 19.35 18.59
N SER A 601 -2.95 20.35 19.21
CA SER A 601 -2.27 21.29 20.10
C SER A 601 -2.55 21.03 21.58
N GLY A 602 -3.54 20.21 21.91
CA GLY A 602 -4.02 20.05 23.29
C GLY A 602 -4.78 21.27 23.83
N VAL A 603 -4.99 22.31 23.00
CA VAL A 603 -5.79 23.47 23.38
C VAL A 603 -7.22 23.01 23.72
N PRO A 604 -7.78 23.43 24.87
CA PRO A 604 -9.13 23.06 25.27
C PRO A 604 -10.18 23.43 24.21
N LEU A 605 -11.29 22.68 24.21
CA LEU A 605 -12.43 23.00 23.35
C LEU A 605 -13.06 24.33 23.82
N PRO A 606 -13.54 25.17 22.87
CA PRO A 606 -14.16 26.45 23.21
C PRO A 606 -15.51 26.29 23.93
N TYR A 607 -16.15 25.13 23.81
CA TYR A 607 -17.44 24.81 24.42
C TYR A 607 -17.39 23.45 25.13
N ASP A 608 -18.37 23.20 26.01
CA ASP A 608 -18.49 21.92 26.70
C ASP A 608 -18.64 20.74 25.72
N LEU A 609 -17.90 19.66 25.99
CA LEU A 609 -17.85 18.49 25.10
C LEU A 609 -19.23 17.85 24.89
N SER A 610 -20.11 17.86 25.90
CA SER A 610 -21.46 17.29 25.77
C SER A 610 -22.30 18.09 24.77
N GLY A 611 -22.24 19.42 24.85
CA GLY A 611 -22.92 20.31 23.91
C GLY A 611 -22.38 20.16 22.48
N MET A 612 -21.05 20.07 22.32
CA MET A 612 -20.44 19.87 21.01
C MET A 612 -20.78 18.49 20.41
N ILE A 613 -20.84 17.43 21.23
CA ILE A 613 -21.30 16.11 20.78
C ILE A 613 -22.77 16.15 20.39
N GLY A 614 -23.62 16.86 21.15
CA GLY A 614 -25.01 17.12 20.78
C GLY A 614 -25.12 17.75 19.39
N ALA A 615 -24.36 18.82 19.16
CA ALA A 615 -24.29 19.48 17.85
C ALA A 615 -23.81 18.53 16.74
N ILE A 616 -22.76 17.73 16.98
CA ILE A 616 -22.33 16.69 16.03
C ILE A 616 -23.49 15.73 15.74
N LEU A 617 -24.25 15.34 16.77
CA LEU A 617 -25.34 14.40 16.64
C LEU A 617 -26.53 14.94 15.81
N ASP A 618 -26.66 16.27 15.72
CA ASP A 618 -27.69 16.97 14.96
C ASP A 618 -27.26 17.34 13.52
N VAL A 619 -25.95 17.32 13.19
CA VAL A 619 -25.47 17.57 11.81
C VAL A 619 -26.03 16.55 10.81
N ASP A 620 -26.50 17.01 9.66
CA ASP A 620 -27.00 16.16 8.57
C ASP A 620 -26.00 15.06 8.16
N ASP A 621 -26.50 13.86 7.85
CA ASP A 621 -25.68 12.69 7.50
C ASP A 621 -25.16 12.74 6.05
N THR A 622 -24.33 13.73 5.78
CA THR A 622 -23.45 13.78 4.60
C THR A 622 -22.25 12.89 4.91
N GLY A 623 -22.35 11.60 4.59
CA GLY A 623 -21.60 10.51 5.24
C GLY A 623 -20.10 10.70 5.56
N TYR A 624 -19.34 11.49 4.79
CA TYR A 624 -17.95 11.84 5.12
C TYR A 624 -17.84 12.83 6.29
N VAL A 625 -18.58 13.95 6.28
CA VAL A 625 -18.52 14.98 7.34
C VAL A 625 -18.91 14.37 8.68
N ARG A 626 -20.04 13.65 8.69
CA ARG A 626 -20.53 13.00 9.91
C ARG A 626 -19.55 11.96 10.45
N SER A 627 -19.00 11.10 9.59
CA SER A 627 -18.01 10.11 10.00
C SER A 627 -16.72 10.75 10.53
N SER A 628 -16.31 11.89 9.97
CA SER A 628 -15.12 12.64 10.38
C SER A 628 -15.32 13.27 11.77
N LEU A 629 -16.46 13.91 11.98
CA LEU A 629 -16.83 14.52 13.26
C LEU A 629 -17.01 13.49 14.38
N GLU A 630 -17.77 12.42 14.16
CA GLU A 630 -17.96 11.37 15.18
C GLU A 630 -16.62 10.69 15.55
N ALA A 631 -15.72 10.54 14.58
CA ALA A 631 -14.37 10.04 14.84
C ALA A 631 -13.52 10.98 15.70
N LEU A 632 -13.64 12.29 15.48
CA LEU A 632 -12.94 13.30 16.26
C LEU A 632 -13.50 13.39 17.68
N ALA A 633 -14.82 13.34 17.82
CA ALA A 633 -15.50 13.29 19.11
C ALA A 633 -15.09 12.05 19.92
N PHE A 634 -14.97 10.89 19.28
CA PHE A 634 -14.43 9.68 19.93
C PHE A 634 -13.05 9.92 20.53
N SER A 635 -12.12 10.48 19.76
CA SER A 635 -10.77 10.79 20.24
C SER A 635 -10.78 11.83 21.38
N ALA A 636 -11.69 12.80 21.32
CA ALA A 636 -11.86 13.79 22.36
C ALA A 636 -12.41 13.20 23.66
N CYS A 637 -13.38 12.27 23.60
CA CYS A 637 -13.86 11.58 24.79
C CYS A 637 -12.75 10.80 25.49
N LEU A 638 -11.88 10.11 24.74
CA LEU A 638 -10.74 9.40 25.33
C LEU A 638 -9.72 10.37 25.94
N ARG A 639 -9.45 11.49 25.28
CA ARG A 639 -8.45 12.48 25.72
C ARG A 639 -8.91 13.28 26.93
N LEU A 640 -10.15 13.76 26.92
CA LEU A 640 -10.77 14.54 27.99
C LEU A 640 -11.40 13.64 29.06
N ASP A 641 -11.19 12.33 28.93
CA ASP A 641 -11.54 11.36 29.96
C ASP A 641 -13.05 11.35 30.31
N ARG A 642 -13.88 11.26 29.28
CA ARG A 642 -15.35 11.30 29.36
C ARG A 642 -15.99 9.98 28.91
N PRO A 643 -15.94 8.92 29.74
CA PRO A 643 -16.53 7.63 29.41
C PRO A 643 -18.06 7.70 29.28
N ASP A 644 -18.70 8.59 30.04
CA ASP A 644 -20.13 8.88 29.98
C ASP A 644 -20.54 9.35 28.58
N LEU A 645 -19.76 10.25 27.97
CA LEU A 645 -20.02 10.76 26.63
C LEU A 645 -19.59 9.79 25.53
N LEU A 646 -18.60 8.93 25.79
CA LEU A 646 -18.21 7.86 24.87
C LEU A 646 -19.35 6.85 24.66
N GLU A 647 -20.06 6.47 25.72
CA GLU A 647 -21.24 5.60 25.62
C GLU A 647 -22.38 6.28 24.85
N VAL A 648 -22.63 7.58 25.11
CA VAL A 648 -23.60 8.36 24.33
C VAL A 648 -23.25 8.34 22.84
N LEU A 649 -21.97 8.50 22.48
CA LEU A 649 -21.52 8.40 21.10
C LEU A 649 -21.80 7.00 20.53
N PHE A 650 -21.44 5.91 21.19
CA PHE A 650 -21.69 4.57 20.64
C PHE A 650 -23.18 4.29 20.43
N LEU A 651 -24.03 4.73 21.35
CA LEU A 651 -25.48 4.56 21.28
C LEU A 651 -26.10 5.42 20.16
N LYS A 652 -25.82 6.73 20.14
CA LYS A 652 -26.53 7.70 19.30
C LYS A 652 -25.86 8.02 17.97
N SER A 653 -24.57 7.75 17.81
CA SER A 653 -23.86 8.02 16.54
C SER A 653 -24.45 7.21 15.39
N LYS A 654 -24.47 7.78 14.18
CA LYS A 654 -24.98 7.08 13.00
C LYS A 654 -23.89 6.23 12.33
N ARG A 655 -22.62 6.68 12.36
CA ARG A 655 -21.51 6.04 11.65
C ARG A 655 -20.53 5.38 12.61
N LEU A 656 -20.27 5.95 13.77
CA LEU A 656 -19.37 5.40 14.78
C LEU A 656 -20.09 4.39 15.67
N LYS A 657 -19.81 3.09 15.47
CA LYS A 657 -20.25 2.01 16.36
C LYS A 657 -19.06 1.24 16.90
N ARG A 658 -19.14 0.80 18.16
CA ARG A 658 -18.12 -0.02 18.85
C ARG A 658 -17.68 -1.23 18.02
N ALA A 659 -18.65 -2.00 17.54
CA ALA A 659 -18.42 -3.18 16.69
C ALA A 659 -17.71 -2.85 15.35
N SER A 660 -17.84 -1.61 14.86
CA SER A 660 -17.29 -1.15 13.57
C SER A 660 -16.03 -0.28 13.71
N LEU A 661 -15.49 -0.13 14.92
CA LEU A 661 -14.29 0.69 15.13
C LEU A 661 -13.15 0.19 14.24
N SER A 662 -12.42 1.13 13.64
CA SER A 662 -11.15 0.79 12.97
C SER A 662 -10.14 0.24 13.98
N THR A 663 -9.21 -0.60 13.54
CA THR A 663 -8.14 -1.18 14.37
C THR A 663 -7.44 -0.15 15.26
N ASN A 664 -7.04 1.01 14.73
CA ASN A 664 -6.37 2.06 15.53
C ASN A 664 -7.25 2.63 16.65
N ARG A 665 -8.57 2.73 16.42
CA ARG A 665 -9.53 3.19 17.44
C ARG A 665 -9.81 2.11 18.48
N ARG A 666 -9.84 0.84 18.08
CA ARG A 666 -9.91 -0.29 19.03
C ARG A 666 -8.68 -0.30 19.94
N ILE A 667 -7.49 -0.14 19.39
CA ILE A 667 -6.24 -0.01 20.15
C ILE A 667 -6.28 1.19 21.10
N ALA A 668 -6.72 2.36 20.62
CA ALA A 668 -6.86 3.55 21.45
C ALA A 668 -7.85 3.31 22.61
N LEU A 669 -8.98 2.66 22.34
CA LEU A 669 -9.96 2.28 23.36
C LEU A 669 -9.37 1.29 24.38
N LEU A 670 -8.67 0.24 23.92
CA LEU A 670 -8.03 -0.73 24.80
C LEU A 670 -7.02 -0.06 25.74
N ARG A 671 -6.18 0.84 25.22
CA ARG A 671 -5.21 1.60 26.03
C ARG A 671 -5.86 2.58 27.01
N TYR A 672 -7.03 3.11 26.66
CA TYR A 672 -7.81 3.91 27.58
C TYR A 672 -8.40 3.04 28.70
N LEU A 673 -9.03 1.92 28.35
CA LEU A 673 -9.69 1.01 29.28
C LEU A 673 -8.71 0.35 30.24
N ILE A 674 -7.54 -0.07 29.77
CA ILE A 674 -6.59 -0.82 30.60
C ILE A 674 -6.12 -0.05 31.85
N LYS A 675 -6.09 1.29 31.77
CA LYS A 675 -5.74 2.17 32.90
C LYS A 675 -6.92 2.48 33.83
N ARG A 676 -8.15 2.18 33.42
CA ARG A 676 -9.39 2.73 33.98
C ARG A 676 -10.33 1.65 34.49
N ASP A 677 -10.61 0.68 33.64
CA ASP A 677 -11.57 -0.38 33.88
C ASP A 677 -10.99 -1.70 33.35
N PRO A 678 -10.21 -2.42 34.18
CA PRO A 678 -9.60 -3.69 33.81
C PRO A 678 -10.60 -4.79 33.42
N GLU A 679 -11.83 -4.73 33.93
CA GLU A 679 -12.91 -5.67 33.59
C GLU A 679 -13.45 -5.39 32.19
N GLU A 680 -13.78 -4.13 31.88
CA GLU A 680 -14.18 -3.72 30.55
C GLU A 680 -13.04 -3.89 29.53
N TYR A 681 -11.78 -3.66 29.93
CA TYR A 681 -10.62 -3.98 29.12
C TYR A 681 -10.60 -5.44 28.70
N ARG A 682 -10.75 -6.38 29.64
CA ARG A 682 -10.76 -7.82 29.34
C ARG A 682 -11.88 -8.19 28.37
N ARG A 683 -13.09 -7.65 28.59
CA ARG A 683 -14.25 -7.86 27.70
C ARG A 683 -14.00 -7.31 26.30
N ALA A 684 -13.59 -6.05 26.18
CA ALA A 684 -13.29 -5.41 24.89
C ALA A 684 -12.13 -6.09 24.16
N ARG A 685 -11.10 -6.51 24.90
CA ARG A 685 -9.94 -7.23 24.37
C ARG A 685 -10.36 -8.55 23.75
N GLU A 686 -11.17 -9.36 24.44
CA GLU A 686 -11.68 -10.63 23.90
C GLU A 686 -12.61 -10.44 22.70
N GLU A 687 -13.49 -9.43 22.77
CA GLU A 687 -14.36 -9.02 21.65
C GLU A 687 -13.53 -8.73 20.40
N PHE A 688 -12.51 -7.87 20.54
CA PHE A 688 -11.64 -7.49 19.43
C PHE A 688 -10.76 -8.66 18.97
N TRP A 689 -10.20 -9.46 19.88
CA TRP A 689 -9.36 -10.60 19.53
C TRP A 689 -10.05 -11.60 18.57
N LYS A 690 -11.34 -11.89 18.82
CA LYS A 690 -12.14 -12.80 17.98
C LYS A 690 -12.43 -12.24 16.59
N ALA A 691 -12.60 -10.92 16.48
CA ALA A 691 -13.00 -10.26 15.24
C ALA A 691 -11.84 -9.93 14.28
N GLU A 692 -10.61 -10.17 14.70
CA GLU A 692 -9.43 -9.55 14.08
C GLU A 692 -8.50 -10.54 13.36
N SER A 693 -7.73 -10.00 12.39
CA SER A 693 -6.71 -10.75 11.66
C SER A 693 -5.51 -11.09 12.55
N SER A 694 -4.64 -11.98 12.07
CA SER A 694 -3.38 -12.36 12.75
C SER A 694 -2.52 -11.14 13.10
N LEU A 695 -2.31 -10.21 12.15
CA LEU A 695 -1.53 -8.99 12.39
C LEU A 695 -2.16 -8.09 13.47
N HIS A 696 -3.49 -8.02 13.51
CA HIS A 696 -4.18 -7.21 14.51
C HIS A 696 -4.15 -7.88 15.90
N ARG A 697 -4.20 -9.21 15.97
CA ARG A 697 -3.95 -9.94 17.22
C ARG A 697 -2.55 -9.67 17.74
N LEU A 698 -1.54 -9.63 16.86
CA LEU A 698 -0.18 -9.22 17.23
C LEU A 698 -0.13 -7.80 17.84
N LYS A 699 -0.88 -6.85 17.27
CA LYS A 699 -1.02 -5.50 17.85
C LYS A 699 -1.70 -5.49 19.23
N ILE A 700 -2.68 -6.36 19.46
CA ILE A 700 -3.36 -6.46 20.77
C ILE A 700 -2.42 -7.10 21.79
N SER A 701 -1.73 -8.20 21.44
CA SER A 701 -0.72 -8.84 22.29
C SER A 701 0.39 -7.86 22.70
N TYR A 702 0.74 -6.93 21.82
CA TYR A 702 1.69 -5.87 22.12
C TYR A 702 1.19 -4.88 23.19
N ILE A 703 -0.11 -4.59 23.27
CA ILE A 703 -0.68 -3.75 24.35
C ILE A 703 -0.58 -4.49 25.69
N ASP A 704 -0.85 -5.81 25.69
CA ASP A 704 -0.77 -6.62 26.90
C ASP A 704 0.65 -6.58 27.50
N SER A 705 1.69 -6.72 26.66
CA SER A 705 3.08 -6.72 27.13
C SER A 705 3.56 -5.36 27.66
N GLU A 706 2.99 -4.24 27.21
CA GLU A 706 3.32 -2.91 27.76
C GLU A 706 2.74 -2.71 29.18
N HIS A 707 1.67 -3.43 29.54
CA HIS A 707 1.01 -3.28 30.84
C HIS A 707 1.35 -4.36 31.87
N LEU A 708 1.71 -5.56 31.43
CA LEU A 708 2.18 -6.63 32.33
C LEU A 708 3.65 -6.35 32.71
N SER A 709 3.88 -5.36 33.58
CA SER A 709 5.21 -4.85 33.95
C SER A 709 6.15 -5.88 34.57
N ASP A 710 5.61 -7.01 35.04
CA ASP A 710 6.32 -7.95 35.91
C ASP A 710 6.52 -9.35 35.29
N SER A 711 5.97 -9.59 34.09
CA SER A 711 6.17 -10.85 33.35
C SER A 711 7.03 -10.62 32.12
N GLU A 712 7.95 -11.54 31.82
CA GLU A 712 8.67 -11.51 30.55
C GLU A 712 7.68 -11.64 29.38
N GLY A 713 7.54 -10.56 28.63
CA GLY A 713 6.79 -10.55 27.38
C GLY A 713 7.59 -11.18 26.24
N PRO A 714 7.00 -11.30 25.04
CA PRO A 714 7.72 -11.82 23.89
C PRO A 714 8.93 -10.95 23.53
N SER A 715 10.02 -11.59 23.12
CA SER A 715 11.24 -10.90 22.67
C SER A 715 11.05 -10.25 21.31
N HIS A 716 11.92 -9.31 20.98
CA HIS A 716 11.98 -8.62 19.69
C HIS A 716 12.06 -9.63 18.53
N SER A 717 12.86 -10.68 18.67
CA SER A 717 12.97 -11.75 17.69
C SER A 717 11.70 -12.60 17.54
N GLN A 718 10.96 -12.85 18.62
CA GLN A 718 9.68 -13.56 18.57
C GLN A 718 8.61 -12.71 17.87
N ILE A 719 8.63 -11.40 18.09
CA ILE A 719 7.70 -10.46 17.44
C ILE A 719 8.06 -10.29 15.96
N GLU A 720 9.34 -10.31 15.62
CA GLU A 720 9.82 -10.34 14.22
C GLU A 720 9.22 -11.53 13.47
N PHE A 721 9.35 -12.74 14.02
CA PHE A 721 8.77 -13.94 13.45
C PHE A 721 7.24 -13.85 13.34
N ALA A 722 6.57 -13.35 14.38
CA ALA A 722 5.12 -13.16 14.36
C ALA A 722 4.69 -12.12 13.31
N PHE A 723 5.50 -11.09 13.06
CA PHE A 723 5.23 -10.09 12.03
C PHE A 723 5.40 -10.68 10.63
N GLU A 724 6.48 -11.41 10.37
CA GLU A 724 6.76 -12.09 9.09
C GLU A 724 5.63 -13.06 8.70
N THR A 725 5.02 -13.72 9.69
CA THR A 725 3.94 -14.69 9.46
C THR A 725 2.53 -14.06 9.40
N SER A 726 2.37 -12.80 9.81
CA SER A 726 1.04 -12.17 9.93
C SER A 726 0.81 -10.95 9.05
N ALA A 727 1.87 -10.25 8.63
CA ALA A 727 1.78 -9.06 7.80
C ALA A 727 1.49 -9.38 6.32
N ASN A 728 1.21 -8.35 5.53
CA ASN A 728 1.00 -8.49 4.09
C ASN A 728 2.30 -8.98 3.41
N PRO A 729 2.27 -9.98 2.50
CA PRO A 729 3.48 -10.51 1.86
C PRO A 729 4.40 -9.46 1.23
N ALA A 730 3.85 -8.41 0.61
CA ALA A 730 4.66 -7.33 0.04
C ALA A 730 5.42 -6.52 1.10
N VAL A 731 4.81 -6.34 2.28
CA VAL A 731 5.44 -5.69 3.43
C VAL A 731 6.47 -6.61 4.08
N VAL A 732 6.19 -7.92 4.16
CA VAL A 732 7.16 -8.91 4.65
C VAL A 732 8.38 -8.95 3.75
N GLU A 733 8.19 -8.92 2.42
CA GLU A 733 9.30 -8.83 1.47
C GLU A 733 10.14 -7.57 1.68
N GLU A 734 9.52 -6.40 1.81
CA GLU A 734 10.24 -5.15 2.09
C GLU A 734 10.97 -5.20 3.44
N PHE A 735 10.35 -5.80 4.45
CA PHE A 735 10.95 -6.02 5.77
C PHE A 735 12.18 -6.92 5.69
N SER A 736 12.08 -8.06 5.01
CA SER A 736 13.20 -9.00 4.83
C SER A 736 14.35 -8.42 4.02
N VAL A 737 14.09 -7.44 3.13
CA VAL A 737 15.13 -6.80 2.31
C VAL A 737 15.79 -5.63 3.05
N HIS A 738 15.01 -4.76 3.70
CA HIS A 738 15.52 -3.47 4.19
C HIS A 738 15.68 -3.38 5.70
N VAL A 739 14.99 -4.22 6.48
CA VAL A 739 14.95 -4.12 7.95
C VAL A 739 15.66 -5.29 8.61
N LYS A 740 15.25 -6.53 8.28
CA LYS A 740 15.79 -7.75 8.88
C LYS A 740 17.33 -7.85 8.79
N PRO A 741 17.98 -7.55 7.65
CA PRO A 741 19.44 -7.64 7.56
C PRO A 741 20.16 -6.68 8.52
N VAL A 742 19.58 -5.49 8.75
CA VAL A 742 20.11 -4.53 9.72
C VAL A 742 19.95 -5.09 11.14
N PHE A 743 18.79 -5.67 11.46
CA PHE A 743 18.56 -6.28 12.76
C PHE A 743 19.49 -7.47 13.04
N ASP A 744 19.68 -8.35 12.07
CA ASP A 744 20.57 -9.50 12.18
C ASP A 744 22.01 -9.08 12.42
N ARG A 745 22.47 -8.06 11.68
CA ARG A 745 23.82 -7.50 11.83
C ARG A 745 24.04 -6.85 13.20
N LEU A 746 23.07 -6.07 13.67
CA LEU A 746 23.18 -5.34 14.95
C LEU A 746 22.84 -6.20 16.18
N ARG A 747 22.31 -7.41 15.99
CA ARG A 747 21.82 -8.30 17.06
C ARG A 747 22.79 -8.49 18.23
N PRO A 748 24.12 -8.67 18.02
CA PRO A 748 25.08 -8.78 19.12
C PRO A 748 25.15 -7.54 20.04
N TYR A 749 24.73 -6.39 19.54
CA TYR A 749 24.77 -5.10 20.22
C TYR A 749 23.40 -4.67 20.77
N MET A 750 22.32 -5.37 20.44
CA MET A 750 20.94 -5.10 20.88
C MET A 750 20.69 -5.49 22.35
N ARG A 751 21.34 -4.81 23.29
CA ARG A 751 21.27 -5.08 24.74
C ARG A 751 20.00 -4.59 25.42
N TYR A 752 19.31 -3.62 24.82
CA TYR A 752 18.16 -2.93 25.42
C TYR A 752 16.94 -2.91 24.48
N MET A 753 16.86 -3.90 23.57
CA MET A 753 15.83 -3.95 22.55
C MET A 753 14.48 -4.44 23.11
N ASP A 754 14.52 -5.23 24.17
CA ASP A 754 13.36 -5.79 24.87
C ASP A 754 13.03 -5.02 26.16
N VAL A 755 13.61 -3.83 26.36
CA VAL A 755 13.43 -2.98 27.56
C VAL A 755 11.96 -2.70 27.92
N ARG A 756 11.05 -2.81 26.96
CA ARG A 756 9.60 -2.72 27.18
C ARG A 756 9.05 -3.94 27.93
N SER A 757 9.43 -5.14 27.54
CA SER A 757 8.94 -6.41 28.09
C SER A 757 9.87 -7.05 29.12
N SER A 758 11.12 -6.59 29.24
CA SER A 758 12.17 -7.16 30.08
C SER A 758 12.51 -6.27 31.28
N PRO A 759 12.08 -6.65 32.51
CA PRO A 759 12.51 -5.96 33.74
C PRO A 759 14.02 -6.00 33.95
N SER A 760 14.70 -7.06 33.49
CA SER A 760 16.14 -7.22 33.64
C SER A 760 16.92 -6.23 32.76
N GLU A 761 16.48 -5.99 31.52
CA GLU A 761 17.06 -4.97 30.65
C GLU A 761 16.85 -3.56 31.20
N ARG A 762 15.64 -3.25 31.71
CA ARG A 762 15.37 -1.97 32.39
C ARG A 762 16.35 -1.74 33.54
N LYS A 763 16.50 -2.74 34.41
CA LYS A 763 17.41 -2.67 35.55
C LYS A 763 18.86 -2.52 35.09
N ALA A 764 19.29 -3.27 34.08
CA ALA A 764 20.65 -3.21 33.55
C ALA A 764 20.98 -1.83 32.94
N PHE A 765 20.03 -1.24 32.20
CA PHE A 765 20.18 0.11 31.68
C PHE A 765 20.28 1.14 32.82
N MET A 766 19.34 1.12 33.76
CA MET A 766 19.34 2.06 34.90
C MET A 766 20.62 1.94 35.73
N GLN A 767 21.11 0.72 35.95
CA GLN A 767 22.39 0.49 36.63
C GLN A 767 23.57 1.10 35.85
N SER A 768 23.57 1.01 34.52
CA SER A 768 24.64 1.59 33.69
C SER A 768 24.68 3.11 33.82
N VAL A 769 23.52 3.77 33.85
CA VAL A 769 23.39 5.21 34.09
C VAL A 769 23.85 5.58 35.50
N MET A 770 23.39 4.83 36.52
CA MET A 770 23.79 5.05 37.92
C MET A 770 25.30 4.90 38.12
N THR A 771 25.90 3.87 37.50
CA THR A 771 27.34 3.67 37.52
C THR A 771 28.07 4.85 36.87
N ALA A 772 27.64 5.30 35.69
CA ALA A 772 28.24 6.46 35.03
C ALA A 772 28.16 7.74 35.89
N LEU A 773 27.02 7.98 36.57
CA LEU A 773 26.87 9.11 37.50
C LEU A 773 27.81 8.97 38.70
N SER A 774 27.89 7.79 39.30
CA SER A 774 28.73 7.54 40.49
C SER A 774 30.23 7.63 40.19
N GLU A 775 30.64 7.16 39.01
CA GLU A 775 32.02 7.22 38.51
C GLU A 775 32.35 8.56 37.84
N GLN A 776 31.36 9.44 37.69
CA GLN A 776 31.47 10.71 36.96
C GLN A 776 32.00 10.54 35.54
N ARG A 777 31.64 9.41 34.91
CA ARG A 777 32.05 9.06 33.55
C ARG A 777 31.06 9.65 32.54
N PRO A 778 31.53 10.28 31.45
CA PRO A 778 30.65 10.75 30.39
C PRO A 778 29.81 9.61 29.83
N PHE A 779 28.52 9.86 29.63
CA PHE A 779 27.60 8.86 29.09
C PHE A 779 26.46 9.55 28.33
N SER A 780 26.01 8.98 27.21
CA SER A 780 24.91 9.50 26.43
C SER A 780 23.99 8.40 25.92
N MET A 781 22.69 8.64 26.02
CA MET A 781 21.65 7.83 25.40
C MET A 781 20.83 8.68 24.43
N ILE A 782 20.84 8.30 23.15
CA ILE A 782 20.15 8.99 22.05
C ILE A 782 19.10 8.06 21.44
N ARG A 783 17.95 8.60 21.02
CA ARG A 783 16.89 7.83 20.33
C ARG A 783 16.61 8.37 18.94
N LEU A 784 16.54 7.48 17.96
CA LEU A 784 16.32 7.78 16.55
C LEU A 784 14.99 7.15 16.10
N SER A 785 14.04 7.98 15.67
CA SER A 785 12.71 7.55 15.19
C SER A 785 12.46 8.05 13.76
N ASP A 786 11.20 8.05 13.32
CA ASP A 786 10.86 8.43 11.94
C ASP A 786 11.22 9.88 11.59
N GLY A 787 11.23 10.77 12.57
CA GLY A 787 11.65 12.16 12.38
C GLY A 787 13.14 12.27 12.08
N GLU A 788 13.97 11.49 12.78
CA GLU A 788 15.42 11.53 12.65
C GLU A 788 15.94 11.03 11.30
N GLY A 789 15.10 10.37 10.49
CA GLY A 789 15.40 10.12 9.06
C GLY A 789 15.80 11.39 8.30
N HIS A 790 15.38 12.58 8.78
CA HIS A 790 15.85 13.88 8.30
C HIS A 790 17.38 14.03 8.33
N ALA A 791 18.05 13.59 9.40
CA ALA A 791 19.50 13.71 9.55
C ALA A 791 20.29 12.76 8.65
N PHE A 792 19.70 11.59 8.35
CA PHE A 792 20.36 10.51 7.61
C PHE A 792 20.01 10.49 6.12
N ALA A 793 19.33 11.52 5.60
CA ALA A 793 18.87 11.58 4.21
C ALA A 793 19.98 11.82 3.17
N GLN A 794 21.26 11.70 3.53
CA GLN A 794 22.36 11.76 2.57
C GLN A 794 22.22 10.60 1.56
N GLY A 795 22.12 10.92 0.27
CA GLY A 795 21.85 9.94 -0.79
C GLY A 795 20.37 9.72 -1.13
N HIS A 796 19.43 10.23 -0.31
CA HIS A 796 17.98 10.22 -0.57
C HIS A 796 17.37 8.85 -0.96
N GLU A 797 17.90 7.76 -0.42
CA GLU A 797 17.44 6.39 -0.73
C GLU A 797 15.96 6.20 -0.40
N PHE A 798 15.57 6.47 0.86
CA PHE A 798 14.19 6.34 1.32
C PHE A 798 13.57 7.68 1.72
N PHE A 799 14.36 8.68 2.09
CA PHE A 799 13.86 9.97 2.58
C PHE A 799 14.27 11.13 1.67
N SER A 800 13.28 11.74 1.02
CA SER A 800 13.52 12.79 0.02
C SER A 800 13.79 14.16 0.65
N LEU A 801 14.30 15.10 -0.15
CA LEU A 801 14.42 16.50 0.27
C LEU A 801 13.06 17.12 0.62
N GLU A 802 11.98 16.75 -0.09
CA GLU A 802 10.64 17.24 0.25
C GLU A 802 10.17 16.66 1.60
N ASP A 803 10.55 15.43 1.93
CA ASP A 803 10.28 14.88 3.26
C ASP A 803 11.02 15.66 4.35
N GLN A 804 12.28 16.04 4.11
CA GLN A 804 13.03 16.91 5.03
C GLN A 804 12.32 18.25 5.22
N LYS A 805 11.97 18.95 4.14
CA LYS A 805 11.24 20.22 4.19
C LYS A 805 9.90 20.10 4.89
N ASN A 806 9.17 19.01 4.66
CA ASN A 806 7.92 18.72 5.35
C ASN A 806 8.12 18.65 6.87
N ARG A 807 9.20 17.98 7.34
CA ARG A 807 9.54 17.92 8.76
C ARG A 807 9.96 19.27 9.33
N GLU A 808 10.65 20.09 8.57
CA GLU A 808 11.05 21.44 9.01
C GLU A 808 9.82 22.34 9.19
N ARG A 809 8.90 22.37 8.22
CA ARG A 809 7.62 23.06 8.35
C ARG A 809 6.82 22.54 9.55
N HIS A 810 6.84 21.23 9.77
CA HIS A 810 6.19 20.62 10.93
C HIS A 810 6.81 21.10 12.25
N TRP A 811 8.12 20.98 12.42
CA TRP A 811 8.84 21.27 13.66
C TRP A 811 8.91 22.76 13.97
N TRP A 812 9.15 23.60 12.96
CA TRP A 812 9.58 24.98 13.16
C TRP A 812 8.71 26.00 12.42
N GLY A 813 7.74 25.56 11.62
CA GLY A 813 6.90 26.46 10.81
C GLY A 813 7.65 27.12 9.65
N MET A 814 8.89 26.70 9.38
CA MET A 814 9.75 27.24 8.33
C MET A 814 10.64 26.15 7.72
N GLU A 815 11.19 26.41 6.54
CA GLU A 815 12.21 25.56 5.91
C GLU A 815 13.60 26.15 6.16
N LEU A 816 14.58 25.28 6.38
CA LEU A 816 15.97 25.69 6.52
C LEU A 816 16.62 25.96 5.16
N THR A 817 17.65 26.81 5.16
CA THR A 817 18.58 26.87 4.02
C THR A 817 19.35 25.54 3.90
N GLU A 818 19.91 25.28 2.72
CA GLU A 818 20.70 24.07 2.47
C GLU A 818 21.91 23.97 3.43
N GLU A 819 22.59 25.08 3.67
CA GLU A 819 23.73 25.16 4.59
C GLU A 819 23.32 24.84 6.04
N GLN A 820 22.26 25.49 6.54
CA GLN A 820 21.76 25.25 7.90
C GLN A 820 21.31 23.80 8.09
N ARG A 821 20.60 23.24 7.09
CA ARG A 821 20.18 21.84 7.10
C ARG A 821 21.39 20.91 7.12
N GLY A 822 22.35 21.12 6.23
CA GLY A 822 23.56 20.31 6.14
C GLY A 822 24.34 20.29 7.45
N LEU A 823 24.55 21.45 8.07
CA LEU A 823 25.25 21.59 9.35
C LEU A 823 24.51 20.89 10.50
N LEU A 824 23.18 21.04 10.56
CA LEU A 824 22.38 20.37 11.57
C LEU A 824 22.45 18.84 11.38
N CYS A 825 22.24 18.35 10.16
CA CYS A 825 22.29 16.92 9.86
C CYS A 825 23.66 16.33 10.23
N SER A 826 24.77 16.98 9.86
CA SER A 826 26.12 16.49 10.18
C SER A 826 26.37 16.40 11.68
N ARG A 827 25.85 17.35 12.46
CA ARG A 827 25.97 17.33 13.93
C ARG A 827 25.13 16.24 14.57
N VAL A 828 23.93 15.99 14.06
CA VAL A 828 23.07 14.90 14.56
C VAL A 828 23.67 13.53 14.25
N VAL A 829 24.24 13.35 13.05
CA VAL A 829 24.96 12.12 12.69
C VAL A 829 26.17 11.92 13.61
N ALA A 830 27.00 12.95 13.80
CA ALA A 830 28.14 12.88 14.71
C ALA A 830 27.72 12.54 16.15
N ALA A 831 26.62 13.13 16.64
CA ALA A 831 26.07 12.81 17.96
C ALA A 831 25.64 11.34 18.06
N ALA A 832 25.01 10.80 17.01
CA ALA A 832 24.61 9.40 16.98
C ALA A 832 25.82 8.46 16.98
N ASP A 833 26.85 8.73 16.17
CA ASP A 833 28.06 7.90 16.06
C ASP A 833 28.86 7.81 17.37
N ARG A 834 28.74 8.85 18.21
CA ARG A 834 29.45 8.97 19.50
C ARG A 834 28.62 8.51 20.69
N ALA A 835 27.37 8.10 20.49
CA ALA A 835 26.48 7.70 21.58
C ALA A 835 26.95 6.39 22.25
N ASP A 836 26.72 6.24 23.56
CA ASP A 836 26.97 4.96 24.26
C ASP A 836 25.78 4.00 24.09
N VAL A 837 24.57 4.56 24.03
CA VAL A 837 23.33 3.82 23.77
C VAL A 837 22.50 4.52 22.71
N LEU A 838 22.10 3.76 21.68
CA LEU A 838 21.22 4.20 20.60
C LEU A 838 19.89 3.44 20.62
N GLY A 839 18.79 4.17 20.81
CA GLY A 839 17.46 3.68 20.48
C GLY A 839 17.24 3.77 18.97
N ILE A 840 16.97 2.67 18.27
CA ILE A 840 16.68 2.65 16.83
C ILE A 840 15.29 2.08 16.54
N PRO A 841 14.72 2.30 15.34
CA PRO A 841 13.43 1.73 14.95
C PRO A 841 13.39 0.21 15.17
N SER A 842 12.57 -0.23 16.11
CA SER A 842 12.38 -1.65 16.43
C SER A 842 11.25 -2.29 15.63
N ILE A 843 11.12 -3.62 15.70
CA ILE A 843 9.97 -4.35 15.13
C ILE A 843 8.63 -3.81 15.63
N HIS A 844 8.58 -3.32 16.87
CA HIS A 844 7.36 -2.77 17.46
C HIS A 844 6.82 -1.59 16.67
N ARG A 845 7.71 -0.76 16.10
CA ARG A 845 7.32 0.38 15.26
C ARG A 845 6.67 -0.08 13.97
N PHE A 846 7.24 -1.09 13.32
CA PHE A 846 6.68 -1.68 12.09
C PHE A 846 5.35 -2.37 12.36
N VAL A 847 5.22 -3.13 13.45
CA VAL A 847 3.93 -3.70 13.89
C VAL A 847 2.91 -2.58 14.06
N ARG A 848 3.23 -1.54 14.83
CA ARG A 848 2.31 -0.43 15.14
C ARG A 848 1.81 0.28 13.88
N ASP A 849 2.70 0.56 12.94
CA ASP A 849 2.42 1.37 11.74
C ASP A 849 1.86 0.59 10.55
N THR A 850 2.01 -0.74 10.54
CA THR A 850 1.48 -1.60 9.47
C THR A 850 0.02 -1.95 9.72
N HIS A 851 -0.84 -1.85 8.72
CA HIS A 851 -2.21 -2.38 8.75
C HIS A 851 -2.41 -3.40 7.63
N HIS A 852 -3.49 -4.19 7.67
CA HIS A 852 -3.75 -5.23 6.66
C HIS A 852 -3.77 -4.74 5.20
N LYS A 853 -4.00 -3.44 4.96
CA LYS A 853 -3.95 -2.82 3.63
C LYS A 853 -2.59 -2.22 3.25
N THR A 854 -1.60 -2.27 4.14
CA THR A 854 -0.29 -1.70 3.87
C THR A 854 0.38 -2.65 2.89
N THR A 855 0.82 -2.12 1.76
CA THR A 855 1.54 -2.86 0.74
C THR A 855 3.02 -2.46 0.67
N THR A 856 3.40 -1.36 1.31
CA THR A 856 4.79 -0.90 1.41
C THR A 856 4.99 0.04 2.61
N PHE A 857 6.19 0.03 3.22
CA PHE A 857 6.57 1.01 4.25
C PHE A 857 6.79 2.41 3.65
N THR A 858 7.34 2.49 2.44
CA THR A 858 7.62 3.77 1.76
C THR A 858 6.36 4.57 1.39
N GLY A 859 5.17 3.97 1.52
CA GLY A 859 3.89 4.64 1.25
C GLY A 859 3.56 5.80 2.19
N SER A 860 4.30 5.96 3.30
CA SER A 860 4.13 7.06 4.26
C SER A 860 5.47 7.73 4.57
N ILE A 861 5.44 9.03 4.90
CA ILE A 861 6.64 9.77 5.35
C ILE A 861 7.24 9.15 6.63
N GLN A 862 6.40 8.58 7.50
CA GLN A 862 6.85 7.90 8.70
C GLN A 862 7.64 6.64 8.33
N GLY A 863 7.08 5.76 7.50
CA GLY A 863 7.76 4.54 7.07
C GLY A 863 9.06 4.82 6.30
N ARG A 864 9.08 5.83 5.42
CA ARG A 864 10.31 6.33 4.77
C ARG A 864 11.36 6.77 5.79
N GLY A 865 10.96 7.51 6.82
CA GLY A 865 11.87 7.97 7.87
C GLY A 865 12.48 6.84 8.68
N LEU A 866 11.67 5.83 9.04
CA LEU A 866 12.16 4.63 9.76
C LEU A 866 13.18 3.86 8.93
N LEU A 867 12.87 3.60 7.65
CA LEU A 867 13.78 2.92 6.75
C LEU A 867 15.08 3.72 6.56
N GLN A 868 15.02 5.05 6.45
CA GLN A 868 16.21 5.87 6.30
C GLN A 868 17.15 5.79 7.51
N VAL A 869 16.60 5.79 8.73
CA VAL A 869 17.41 5.61 9.95
C VAL A 869 18.09 4.23 9.94
N LEU A 870 17.34 3.16 9.65
CA LEU A 870 17.92 1.82 9.62
C LEU A 870 18.93 1.63 8.47
N HIS A 871 18.69 2.26 7.33
CA HIS A 871 19.57 2.22 6.18
C HIS A 871 20.96 2.79 6.50
N HIS A 872 21.04 3.86 7.29
CA HIS A 872 22.33 4.34 7.79
C HIS A 872 23.09 3.22 8.53
N PHE A 873 22.42 2.53 9.45
CA PHE A 873 22.99 1.36 10.13
C PHE A 873 22.95 0.06 9.30
N SER A 874 22.90 0.10 7.97
CA SER A 874 23.14 -1.07 7.13
C SER A 874 24.62 -1.26 6.80
N THR A 875 25.40 -0.18 6.81
CA THR A 875 26.82 -0.18 6.43
C THR A 875 27.75 0.38 7.51
N HIS A 876 27.24 1.11 8.51
CA HIS A 876 28.06 1.74 9.55
C HIS A 876 28.45 0.73 10.64
N GLU A 877 29.70 0.80 11.13
CA GLU A 877 30.17 -0.08 12.21
C GLU A 877 29.53 0.31 13.56
N PRO A 878 29.02 -0.65 14.34
CA PRO A 878 28.38 -0.35 15.62
C PRO A 878 29.41 0.06 16.69
N SER A 879 29.31 1.31 17.17
CA SER A 879 30.07 1.85 18.30
C SER A 879 29.27 1.87 19.62
N ALA A 880 27.95 1.77 19.54
CA ALA A 880 27.01 1.88 20.65
C ALA A 880 26.35 0.54 21.01
N LEU A 881 25.74 0.48 22.20
CA LEU A 881 24.72 -0.52 22.50
C LEU A 881 23.36 -0.07 21.92
N PHE A 882 22.55 -1.01 21.47
CA PHE A 882 21.26 -0.71 20.82
C PHE A 882 20.06 -1.07 21.69
N GLY A 883 19.01 -0.25 21.59
CA GLY A 883 17.69 -0.49 22.17
C GLY A 883 16.55 -0.01 21.27
N GLU A 884 15.32 -0.14 21.77
CA GLU A 884 14.11 0.35 21.07
C GLU A 884 14.05 1.89 21.09
N GLU A 885 13.61 2.54 20.01
CA GLU A 885 13.53 4.01 19.93
C GLU A 885 12.56 4.65 20.94
N LYS A 886 11.65 3.86 21.50
CA LYS A 886 10.68 4.22 22.56
C LYS A 886 11.08 3.75 23.95
N MET A 887 12.33 3.35 24.17
CA MET A 887 12.83 2.92 25.48
C MET A 887 12.71 4.00 26.58
N ASN A 888 12.62 5.28 26.21
CA ASN A 888 12.36 6.36 27.18
C ASN A 888 11.07 6.15 27.97
N ILE A 889 10.04 5.59 27.35
CA ILE A 889 8.73 5.36 27.99
C ILE A 889 8.85 4.37 29.16
N PRO A 890 9.29 3.11 28.97
CA PRO A 890 9.42 2.16 30.08
C PRO A 890 10.54 2.51 31.07
N LEU A 891 11.53 3.34 30.68
CA LEU A 891 12.65 3.72 31.57
C LEU A 891 12.35 4.92 32.46
N PHE A 892 11.72 5.97 31.91
CA PHE A 892 11.66 7.28 32.57
C PHE A 892 10.26 7.70 32.99
N ARG A 893 9.20 6.97 32.61
CA ARG A 893 7.83 7.31 33.05
C ARG A 893 7.68 7.27 34.59
N SER A 894 8.45 6.44 35.29
CA SER A 894 8.43 6.36 36.75
C SER A 894 9.11 7.56 37.40
N VAL A 895 8.35 8.36 38.14
CA VAL A 895 8.85 9.52 38.88
C VAL A 895 9.87 9.11 39.94
N ASP A 896 9.68 7.97 40.61
CA ASP A 896 10.61 7.50 41.65
C ASP A 896 11.97 7.11 41.06
N ALA A 897 11.97 6.42 39.91
CA ALA A 897 13.21 6.09 39.20
C ALA A 897 13.96 7.36 38.77
N MET A 898 13.25 8.43 38.39
CA MET A 898 13.88 9.71 38.07
C MET A 898 14.44 10.42 39.31
N LYS A 899 13.73 10.37 40.44
CA LYS A 899 14.24 10.91 41.71
C LYS A 899 15.51 10.21 42.15
N ASP A 900 15.63 8.90 41.95
CA ASP A 900 16.84 8.14 42.26
C ASP A 900 18.04 8.62 41.41
N LEU A 901 17.84 8.79 40.09
CA LEU A 901 18.87 9.34 39.20
C LEU A 901 19.31 10.75 39.60
N ILE A 902 18.35 11.64 39.89
CA ILE A 902 18.61 13.02 40.31
C ILE A 902 19.30 13.04 41.69
N GLY A 903 18.94 12.13 42.58
CA GLY A 903 19.55 11.96 43.89
C GLY A 903 21.03 11.60 43.78
N ALA A 904 21.37 10.68 42.87
CA ALA A 904 22.74 10.22 42.61
C ALA A 904 23.61 11.26 41.90
N ALA A 905 23.00 12.18 41.13
CA ALA A 905 23.73 13.25 40.45
C ALA A 905 24.16 14.36 41.42
N GLN A 906 25.27 15.02 41.11
CA GLN A 906 25.69 16.23 41.85
C GLN A 906 24.75 17.40 41.55
N ARG A 907 24.35 17.50 40.28
CA ARG A 907 23.40 18.48 39.77
C ARG A 907 22.64 17.88 38.59
N CYS A 908 21.47 18.44 38.29
CA CYS A 908 20.65 18.02 37.16
C CYS A 908 20.36 19.24 36.26
N VAL A 909 20.52 19.07 34.95
CA VAL A 909 20.15 20.08 33.95
C VAL A 909 19.03 19.52 33.09
N LEU A 910 17.87 20.17 33.11
CA LEU A 910 16.76 19.87 32.21
C LEU A 910 16.86 20.78 30.98
N VAL A 911 16.89 20.20 29.78
CA VAL A 911 16.82 20.92 28.51
C VAL A 911 15.50 20.56 27.83
N SER A 912 14.50 21.43 27.93
CA SER A 912 13.16 21.12 27.41
C SER A 912 12.37 22.38 27.04
N SER A 913 11.35 22.20 26.21
CA SER A 913 10.43 23.27 25.82
C SER A 913 9.28 23.48 26.79
N ALA A 914 9.28 22.84 27.95
CA ALA A 914 8.31 23.11 29.00
C ALA A 914 8.39 24.57 29.44
N GLY A 915 7.25 25.20 29.69
CA GLY A 915 7.22 26.49 30.39
C GLY A 915 7.76 26.32 31.81
N ALA A 916 8.56 27.27 32.29
CA ALA A 916 9.18 27.20 33.62
C ALA A 916 8.16 26.98 34.75
N GLU A 917 6.98 27.61 34.64
CA GLU A 917 5.88 27.48 35.61
C GLU A 917 5.01 26.23 35.41
N SER A 918 5.16 25.56 34.26
CA SER A 918 4.37 24.38 33.89
C SER A 918 5.08 23.06 34.22
N ALA A 919 6.32 23.11 34.71
CA ALA A 919 7.03 21.91 35.15
C ALA A 919 6.25 21.20 36.27
N PRO A 920 6.27 19.86 36.35
CA PRO A 920 5.57 19.12 37.39
C PRO A 920 6.07 19.51 38.79
N ALA A 921 5.19 19.46 39.80
CA ALA A 921 5.55 19.80 41.19
C ALA A 921 6.82 19.08 41.68
N TRP A 922 6.97 17.79 41.37
CA TRP A 922 8.15 17.01 41.77
C TRP A 922 9.47 17.50 41.17
N MET A 923 9.43 18.21 40.03
CA MET A 923 10.61 18.88 39.45
C MET A 923 10.83 20.26 40.06
N GLN A 924 9.75 21.01 40.34
CA GLN A 924 9.83 22.33 40.97
C GLN A 924 10.42 22.26 42.39
N ASP A 925 10.09 21.20 43.13
CA ASP A 925 10.56 20.96 44.49
C ASP A 925 12.02 20.46 44.55
N ALA A 926 12.60 20.07 43.41
CA ALA A 926 13.93 19.49 43.35
C ALA A 926 15.00 20.59 43.22
N SER A 927 15.60 20.98 44.34
CA SER A 927 16.63 22.04 44.43
C SER A 927 17.89 21.83 43.57
N LYS A 928 18.08 20.62 43.01
CA LYS A 928 19.22 20.27 42.15
C LYS A 928 18.95 20.49 40.65
N ILE A 929 17.74 20.85 40.23
CA ILE A 929 17.38 20.94 38.80
C ILE A 929 17.51 22.38 38.30
N GLU A 930 18.35 22.58 37.30
CA GLU A 930 18.41 23.80 36.51
C GLU A 930 17.74 23.58 35.15
N HIS A 931 16.88 24.52 34.73
CA HIS A 931 16.14 24.39 33.47
C HIS A 931 16.70 25.33 32.41
N ILE A 932 17.21 24.75 31.32
CA ILE A 932 17.48 25.44 30.06
C ILE A 932 16.23 25.31 29.18
N VAL A 933 15.48 26.41 29.09
CA VAL A 933 14.25 26.46 28.30
C VAL A 933 14.61 26.62 26.83
N ILE A 934 13.97 25.85 25.95
CA ILE A 934 14.17 25.92 24.50
C ILE A 934 12.85 26.24 23.78
N PRO A 935 12.88 26.84 22.58
CA PRO A 935 11.66 27.05 21.80
C PRO A 935 10.93 25.74 21.51
N THR A 936 9.62 25.78 21.66
CA THR A 936 8.74 24.64 21.38
C THR A 936 8.57 24.36 19.89
N HIS A 937 8.01 23.20 19.61
CA HIS A 937 7.63 22.79 18.27
C HIS A 937 6.46 23.65 17.76
N PHE A 938 6.42 23.97 16.47
CA PHE A 938 5.34 24.77 15.86
C PHE A 938 3.93 24.21 16.11
N ARG A 939 3.81 22.88 16.28
CA ARG A 939 2.56 22.21 16.62
C ARG A 939 2.06 22.54 18.03
N THR A 940 2.98 22.72 18.97
CA THR A 940 2.71 22.96 20.39
C THR A 940 2.84 24.42 20.77
N SER A 941 3.18 25.30 19.82
CA SER A 941 3.31 26.75 20.07
C SER A 941 2.01 27.47 20.42
N ARG A 942 0.86 26.79 20.37
CA ARG A 942 -0.44 27.30 20.83
C ARG A 942 -0.82 26.80 22.23
N ASN A 943 0.04 26.00 22.86
CA ASN A 943 -0.22 25.43 24.17
C ASN A 943 0.64 26.16 25.20
N GLU A 944 -0.03 26.81 26.16
CA GLU A 944 0.58 27.66 27.18
C GLU A 944 1.57 26.92 28.09
N LYS A 945 1.48 25.57 28.14
CA LYS A 945 2.43 24.73 28.89
C LYS A 945 3.82 24.66 28.26
N TYR A 946 3.99 25.18 27.05
CA TYR A 946 5.26 25.18 26.34
C TYR A 946 5.78 26.60 26.09
N HIS A 947 7.10 26.72 26.06
CA HIS A 947 7.78 27.99 25.80
C HIS A 947 7.77 28.32 24.30
N VAL A 948 7.12 29.42 23.95
CA VAL A 948 7.16 30.03 22.63
C VAL A 948 8.19 31.16 22.65
N ALA A 949 9.11 31.14 21.70
CA ALA A 949 10.14 32.15 21.54
C ALA A 949 9.94 32.93 20.22
N ASP A 950 10.55 34.11 20.14
CA ASP A 950 10.52 34.96 18.93
C ASP A 950 11.17 34.27 17.72
N GLN A 951 12.18 33.43 17.97
CA GLN A 951 12.88 32.67 16.95
C GLN A 951 12.76 31.16 17.18
N PRO A 952 12.54 30.37 16.12
CA PRO A 952 12.47 28.93 16.23
C PRO A 952 13.84 28.33 16.58
N LEU A 953 13.82 27.18 17.26
CA LEU A 953 15.01 26.49 17.77
C LEU A 953 16.20 26.37 16.79
N PRO A 954 16.06 26.01 15.50
CA PRO A 954 17.20 25.87 14.59
C PRO A 954 17.99 27.16 14.36
N LEU A 955 17.44 28.34 14.69
CA LEU A 955 18.14 29.61 14.52
C LEU A 955 18.93 30.03 15.77
N ILE A 956 18.61 29.48 16.93
CA ILE A 956 19.20 29.87 18.23
C ILE A 956 19.83 28.71 18.99
N TYR A 957 19.83 27.50 18.44
CA TYR A 957 20.29 26.31 19.17
C TYR A 957 21.78 26.38 19.52
N GLU A 958 22.61 27.15 18.81
CA GLU A 958 24.03 27.30 19.15
C GLU A 958 24.22 28.03 20.49
N ASP A 959 23.44 29.07 20.74
CA ASP A 959 23.47 29.81 22.01
C ASP A 959 22.99 28.92 23.15
N ILE A 960 21.95 28.12 22.90
CA ILE A 960 21.48 27.10 23.85
C ILE A 960 22.56 26.03 24.06
N ASN A 961 23.28 25.64 23.01
CA ASN A 961 24.34 24.66 23.11
C ASN A 961 25.51 25.17 23.98
N GLN A 962 25.82 26.48 23.89
CA GLN A 962 26.77 27.11 24.79
C GLN A 962 26.28 27.11 26.23
N GLN A 963 24.99 27.40 26.45
CA GLN A 963 24.38 27.32 27.78
C GLN A 963 24.45 25.92 28.40
N VAL A 964 24.35 24.87 27.57
CA VAL A 964 24.56 23.48 28.00
C VAL A 964 26.01 23.27 28.41
N ARG A 965 26.99 23.68 27.60
CA ARG A 965 28.43 23.57 27.94
C ARG A 965 28.78 24.25 29.26
N ASP A 966 28.25 25.44 29.50
CA ASP A 966 28.59 26.24 30.68
C ASP A 966 28.01 25.66 31.98
N ARG A 967 26.97 24.83 31.90
CA ARG A 967 26.25 24.27 33.06
C ARG A 967 26.54 22.79 33.31
N VAL A 968 27.23 22.12 32.39
CA VAL A 968 27.51 20.69 32.48
C VAL A 968 28.97 20.45 32.85
N SER A 969 29.17 19.58 33.83
CA SER A 969 30.48 19.07 34.25
C SER A 969 30.37 17.60 34.63
N ALA A 970 31.51 16.95 34.92
CA ALA A 970 31.55 15.60 35.47
C ALA A 970 30.58 15.44 36.66
N GLY A 971 29.77 14.37 36.67
CA GLY A 971 28.74 14.11 37.68
C GLY A 971 27.40 14.85 37.49
N THR A 972 27.25 15.60 36.40
CA THR A 972 25.98 16.25 36.03
C THR A 972 25.08 15.28 35.26
N LEU A 973 23.83 15.15 35.70
CA LEU A 973 22.77 14.51 34.92
C LEU A 973 22.13 15.54 33.98
N VAL A 974 21.98 15.22 32.70
CA VAL A 974 21.32 16.08 31.72
C VAL A 974 20.13 15.35 31.12
N LEU A 975 18.93 15.90 31.28
CA LEU A 975 17.69 15.36 30.74
C LEU A 975 17.25 16.20 29.55
N VAL A 976 17.15 15.59 28.37
CA VAL A 976 16.89 16.34 27.13
C VAL A 976 15.57 15.92 26.48
N ALA A 977 14.70 16.92 26.24
CA ALA A 977 13.46 16.82 25.48
C ALA A 977 13.43 17.90 24.38
N GLY A 978 14.31 17.77 23.38
CA GLY A 978 14.54 18.77 22.32
C GLY A 978 14.38 18.27 20.88
N GLY A 979 13.70 17.15 20.67
CA GLY A 979 13.52 16.57 19.33
C GLY A 979 14.86 16.25 18.64
N ILE A 980 14.95 16.55 17.34
CA ILE A 980 16.14 16.30 16.52
C ILE A 980 17.36 17.13 16.99
N ILE A 981 17.17 18.40 17.32
CA ILE A 981 18.24 19.28 17.81
C ILE A 981 18.70 18.85 19.22
N GLY A 982 17.81 18.24 20.00
CA GLY A 982 18.15 17.65 21.29
C GLY A 982 19.33 16.67 21.23
N LYS A 983 19.59 16.02 20.09
CA LYS A 983 20.73 15.10 19.94
C LYS A 983 22.06 15.85 20.04
N VAL A 984 22.11 17.07 19.51
CA VAL A 984 23.28 17.96 19.59
C VAL A 984 23.55 18.37 21.04
N PHE A 985 22.50 18.66 21.80
CA PHE A 985 22.62 18.99 23.23
C PHE A 985 23.12 17.79 24.06
N ILE A 986 22.68 16.58 23.72
CA ILE A 986 23.14 15.35 24.38
C ILE A 986 24.64 15.12 24.14
N ASP A 987 25.09 15.22 22.89
CA ASP A 987 26.51 15.07 22.54
C ASP A 987 27.37 16.15 23.22
N THR A 988 26.88 17.39 23.22
CA THR A 988 27.56 18.51 23.88
C THR A 988 27.64 18.33 25.40
N ALA A 989 26.59 17.80 26.02
CA ALA A 989 26.60 17.48 27.44
C ALA A 989 27.59 16.34 27.77
N LYS A 990 27.66 15.31 26.92
CA LYS A 990 28.66 14.23 27.07
C LYS A 990 30.08 14.78 26.94
N ASP A 991 30.33 15.68 25.99
CA ASP A 991 31.64 16.31 25.81
C ASP A 991 32.09 17.16 26.99
N ALA A 992 31.13 17.80 27.67
CA ALA A 992 31.36 18.51 28.92
C ALA A 992 31.51 17.58 30.15
N GLY A 993 31.45 16.26 29.95
CA GLY A 993 31.63 15.25 30.98
C GLY A 993 30.35 14.77 31.68
N GLY A 994 29.18 15.19 31.19
CA GLY A 994 27.89 14.83 31.77
C GLY A 994 27.38 13.45 31.38
N VAL A 995 26.34 13.02 32.11
CA VAL A 995 25.49 11.86 31.78
C VAL A 995 24.20 12.39 31.16
N ALA A 996 24.03 12.26 29.85
CA ALA A 996 22.96 12.88 29.09
C ALA A 996 21.95 11.86 28.54
N LEU A 997 20.66 12.06 28.83
CA LEU A 997 19.58 11.13 28.52
C LEU A 997 18.48 11.79 27.68
N ASP A 998 18.13 11.15 26.56
CA ASP A 998 17.00 11.54 25.72
C ASP A 998 15.66 11.06 26.31
N ILE A 999 15.03 11.92 27.12
CA ILE A 999 13.73 11.64 27.74
C ILE A 999 12.54 11.86 26.77
N GLY A 1000 12.72 12.71 25.75
CA GLY A 1000 11.75 12.97 24.70
C GLY A 1000 10.31 13.18 25.18
N SER A 1001 9.37 12.42 24.61
CA SER A 1001 7.93 12.57 24.85
C SER A 1001 7.47 12.22 26.27
N VAL A 1002 8.34 11.68 27.12
CA VAL A 1002 8.03 11.51 28.56
C VAL A 1002 7.79 12.89 29.19
N MET A 1003 8.47 13.93 28.71
CA MET A 1003 8.21 15.29 29.17
C MET A 1003 6.76 15.72 28.90
N ASP A 1004 6.20 15.38 27.73
CA ASP A 1004 4.80 15.67 27.41
C ASP A 1004 3.81 14.92 28.32
N GLU A 1005 4.17 13.72 28.77
CA GLU A 1005 3.41 12.96 29.78
C GLU A 1005 3.44 13.63 31.15
N TRP A 1006 4.60 14.12 31.58
CA TRP A 1006 4.73 14.81 32.85
C TRP A 1006 4.04 16.17 32.89
N LEU A 1007 4.02 16.91 31.78
CA LEU A 1007 3.32 18.18 31.67
C LEU A 1007 1.80 18.03 31.67
N ASP A 1008 1.28 16.82 31.46
CA ASP A 1008 -0.15 16.54 31.23
C ASP A 1008 -0.73 17.48 30.16
N ALA A 1009 0.01 17.68 29.07
CA ALA A 1009 -0.28 18.75 28.11
C ALA A 1009 -1.42 18.42 27.13
N GLY A 1010 -2.08 17.27 27.30
CA GLY A 1010 -3.18 16.82 26.43
C GLY A 1010 -2.74 16.43 25.01
N ILE A 1011 -1.44 16.46 24.69
CA ILE A 1011 -0.89 16.20 23.34
C ILE A 1011 -0.50 14.73 23.14
N HIS A 1012 -0.87 13.83 24.05
CA HIS A 1012 -0.54 12.41 23.93
C HIS A 1012 -0.96 11.86 22.56
N SER A 1013 -0.04 11.15 21.92
CA SER A 1013 -0.40 10.29 20.81
C SER A 1013 -1.34 9.21 21.37
N LEU A 1014 -2.62 9.25 20.99
CA LEU A 1014 -3.61 8.19 21.27
C LEU A 1014 -3.25 6.85 20.56
N HIS A 1015 -1.98 6.66 20.15
CA HIS A 1015 -1.49 5.65 19.20
C HIS A 1015 -0.22 4.96 19.68
#